data_AF-A0A166VW55-F1
#
_entry.id   AF-A0A166VW55-F1
#
_cell.length_a   1.000
_cell.length_b   1.000
_cell.length_c   1.000
_cell.angle_alpha   90.00
_cell.angle_beta   90.00
_cell.angle_gamma   90.00
#
_symmetry.space_group_name_H-M   'P 1'
#
loop_
_entity.id
_entity.type
_entity.pdbx_description
1 polymer ?
#
loop_
_entity_poly.entity_id
_entity_poly.type
_entity_poly.pdbx_seq_one_letter_code
_entity_poly.pdbx_strand_id
1 'polypeptide(L)'
;MLKDKKIPCLVLTISSLLSACGGGSPASPTTTTKVTPTPTAPTQPTTTPLSSAFPITVDVFGVSIRATSSTKMEKVLHAANVMAEYLDNDGNGIPDNQFVVDQMVSSGATLLMAPTESAFEEAAKDLEQLDAYQPLFGDETIPGNQGGRFDATLEEVLHLITHVGYSKVYPEIFGERAGTAIADAMDIARGGHFEVIPNRYPEGAWYTYDDQTCDYSCMVTEYTYWGLTSILGAQASRLEEIQNEWKLNTRNKVKDKDAKIFNILTNDTYQLAKILPIGQYKGFEIKIEGVEASENVDSSHEILQSVVAENPHYKIAYTDTSNVYMMSPDGTEMRLLANANPVAGYVSWSPNAQYVYFASAKGDEQSAWEGFRVNVETNQLTKLTNFGQDVRSLGVSPDDQYLAISVMSGNSNIGDNNENLTQFNTDLYIVEMAIAEEIWNSGETLSLADMNVLVSSPATDQFWYEEINWRPTLPTDGKEPILAYTQTWRYDEDDVSYTNVYTIRADGSEKTLLVENKDQPIWDFDGERISFLDMSYYDFETKSIRQWVVTEINEETAAPALSPDGDFMIFEVGDENRKAGLARASESADNQGVVLNGLNVYEPRWSPLPVELNTSSVQMVIGAKSVNACRAAADNDEQACLIINGESAEMNGVIGSNIVKTVNQLLSEHPQVNTIILNQVPGSMDDISNLEAARLIYDSGLTTALRSNSDIASGGVDFFLAGVKRQVAAGAKLGVHAWGYQDSEGNYKSASELPRNHPEHEMYIEFYKHINHTTPSEFYFYTIDAAPFDDIHYMTEDELNKWNMAR
;
A
#
# COMPACT_ATOMS: atom_id res chain seq x y z
N MET A 1 43.30 -30.89 -4.24
CA MET A 1 42.45 -32.09 -4.35
C MET A 1 41.03 -31.67 -3.97
N LEU A 2 40.31 -31.08 -4.91
CA LEU A 2 38.88 -30.84 -4.81
C LEU A 2 38.19 -32.05 -5.44
N LYS A 3 37.30 -32.70 -4.70
CA LYS A 3 36.44 -33.78 -5.21
C LYS A 3 35.01 -33.26 -5.27
N ASP A 4 34.51 -33.27 -6.49
CA ASP A 4 33.13 -33.19 -6.96
C ASP A 4 32.08 -33.60 -5.92
N LYS A 5 31.24 -32.64 -5.53
CA LYS A 5 29.86 -32.90 -5.10
C LYS A 5 28.96 -32.60 -6.30
N LYS A 6 28.48 -33.66 -6.95
CA LYS A 6 27.33 -33.58 -7.86
C LYS A 6 26.06 -33.45 -7.02
N ILE A 7 25.28 -32.42 -7.27
CA ILE A 7 23.91 -32.26 -6.74
C ILE A 7 22.98 -32.52 -7.94
N PRO A 8 22.04 -33.47 -7.87
CA PRO A 8 21.07 -33.67 -8.94
C PRO A 8 20.06 -32.51 -8.95
N CYS A 9 19.59 -32.10 -10.14
CA CYS A 9 18.33 -31.35 -10.26
C CYS A 9 17.23 -32.28 -9.72
N LEU A 10 16.55 -31.84 -8.67
CA LEU A 10 15.41 -32.54 -8.09
C LEU A 10 14.18 -31.83 -8.65
N VAL A 11 13.55 -32.43 -9.67
CA VAL A 11 12.23 -32.00 -10.16
C VAL A 11 11.23 -32.95 -9.51
N LEU A 12 10.18 -32.42 -8.89
CA LEU A 12 9.13 -33.20 -8.25
C LEU A 12 7.80 -32.78 -8.88
N THR A 13 7.24 -33.66 -9.70
CA THR A 13 5.89 -33.48 -10.27
C THR A 13 4.88 -34.40 -9.58
N ILE A 14 3.67 -33.86 -9.42
CA ILE A 14 2.58 -34.36 -8.60
C ILE A 14 2.01 -35.67 -9.17
N SER A 15 1.97 -36.72 -8.33
CA SER A 15 1.40 -38.02 -8.70
C SER A 15 -0.09 -38.10 -8.34
N SER A 16 -0.93 -38.23 -9.37
CA SER A 16 -2.38 -38.45 -9.23
C SER A 16 -2.70 -39.92 -8.90
N LEU A 17 -3.27 -40.18 -7.72
CA LEU A 17 -3.81 -41.49 -7.35
C LEU A 17 -5.29 -41.60 -7.79
N LEU A 18 -5.51 -42.13 -9.00
CA LEU A 18 -6.83 -42.57 -9.48
C LEU A 18 -7.22 -43.92 -8.85
N SER A 19 -8.21 -43.92 -7.97
CA SER A 19 -8.93 -45.13 -7.56
C SER A 19 -10.22 -45.27 -8.36
N ALA A 20 -10.28 -46.25 -9.25
CA ALA A 20 -11.43 -46.56 -10.10
C ALA A 20 -12.55 -47.32 -9.36
N CYS A 21 -13.78 -46.92 -9.72
CA CYS A 21 -15.13 -47.44 -9.43
C CYS A 21 -15.35 -48.92 -9.08
N GLY A 22 -16.38 -49.17 -8.24
CA GLY A 22 -17.20 -50.39 -8.30
C GLY A 22 -18.38 -50.46 -7.31
N GLY A 23 -19.62 -50.47 -7.82
CA GLY A 23 -20.76 -51.14 -7.16
C GLY A 23 -22.08 -50.36 -7.07
N GLY A 24 -23.05 -50.65 -7.96
CA GLY A 24 -24.31 -49.90 -8.07
C GLY A 24 -25.49 -50.28 -7.13
N SER A 25 -26.44 -49.32 -7.07
CA SER A 25 -27.92 -49.43 -7.00
C SER A 25 -28.65 -49.71 -5.65
N PRO A 26 -29.94 -49.34 -5.48
CA PRO A 26 -30.75 -48.28 -6.13
C PRO A 26 -31.55 -47.37 -5.13
N ALA A 27 -32.17 -46.33 -5.68
CA ALA A 27 -32.96 -45.29 -5.01
C ALA A 27 -34.30 -45.74 -4.39
N SER A 28 -34.79 -44.97 -3.40
CA SER A 28 -36.22 -44.68 -3.21
C SER A 28 -36.45 -43.38 -2.41
N PRO A 29 -37.61 -42.73 -2.57
CA PRO A 29 -37.76 -41.27 -2.46
C PRO A 29 -38.47 -40.83 -1.18
N THR A 30 -38.11 -39.66 -0.63
CA THR A 30 -38.93 -39.03 0.41
C THR A 30 -38.93 -37.50 0.28
N THR A 31 -40.05 -37.02 -0.23
CA THR A 31 -40.80 -35.77 0.05
C THR A 31 -40.08 -34.52 0.57
N THR A 32 -40.29 -33.47 -0.21
CA THR A 32 -40.09 -32.04 0.05
C THR A 32 -40.89 -31.50 1.24
N THR A 33 -40.20 -30.79 2.13
CA THR A 33 -40.78 -29.69 2.94
C THR A 33 -39.85 -28.50 2.88
N LYS A 34 -40.29 -27.42 2.22
CA LYS A 34 -39.65 -26.11 2.24
C LYS A 34 -39.77 -25.52 3.65
N VAL A 35 -38.64 -25.34 4.32
CA VAL A 35 -38.51 -24.44 5.48
C VAL A 35 -37.65 -23.27 5.03
N THR A 36 -38.21 -22.07 5.10
CA THR A 36 -37.54 -20.80 4.84
C THR A 36 -36.51 -20.54 5.95
N PRO A 37 -35.22 -20.28 5.68
CA PRO A 37 -34.31 -19.77 6.69
C PRO A 37 -34.51 -18.27 6.87
N THR A 38 -34.66 -17.86 8.13
CA THR A 38 -34.52 -16.50 8.65
C THR A 38 -33.13 -15.94 8.30
N PRO A 39 -32.95 -14.62 8.03
CA PRO A 39 -31.65 -14.07 7.69
C PRO A 39 -30.71 -14.14 8.90
N THR A 40 -29.61 -14.87 8.74
CA THR A 40 -28.48 -14.85 9.68
C THR A 40 -27.60 -13.64 9.36
N ALA A 41 -27.04 -13.01 10.39
CA ALA A 41 -26.08 -11.91 10.32
C ALA A 41 -24.93 -12.20 9.34
N PRO A 42 -24.33 -11.16 8.71
CA PRO A 42 -23.24 -11.35 7.74
C PRO A 42 -22.09 -12.08 8.41
N THR A 43 -21.73 -13.21 7.81
CA THR A 43 -20.63 -14.06 8.23
C THR A 43 -19.33 -13.39 7.79
N GLN A 44 -18.36 -13.30 8.69
CA GLN A 44 -16.96 -12.90 8.43
C GLN A 44 -16.42 -13.55 7.14
N PRO A 45 -15.55 -12.87 6.36
CA PRO A 45 -14.95 -13.48 5.18
C PRO A 45 -14.19 -14.74 5.60
N THR A 46 -14.68 -15.89 5.15
CA THR A 46 -14.05 -17.19 5.41
C THR A 46 -12.72 -17.25 4.69
N THR A 47 -11.63 -17.24 5.46
CA THR A 47 -10.29 -17.59 4.96
C THR A 47 -10.32 -19.01 4.41
N THR A 48 -9.83 -19.19 3.18
CA THR A 48 -9.67 -20.53 2.58
C THR A 48 -8.41 -21.20 3.14
N PRO A 49 -8.34 -22.55 3.21
CA PRO A 49 -7.12 -23.25 3.61
C PRO A 49 -5.88 -22.80 2.83
N LEU A 50 -6.03 -22.59 1.51
CA LEU A 50 -4.97 -22.09 0.64
C LEU A 50 -4.48 -20.71 1.08
N SER A 51 -5.39 -19.80 1.43
CA SER A 51 -5.01 -18.45 1.87
C SER A 51 -4.38 -18.38 3.24
N SER A 52 -4.65 -19.37 4.09
CA SER A 52 -3.97 -19.49 5.37
C SER A 52 -2.54 -20.04 5.20
N ALA A 53 -2.35 -20.99 4.29
CA ALA A 53 -1.05 -21.62 4.04
C ALA A 53 -0.09 -20.75 3.20
N PHE A 54 -0.63 -20.04 2.20
CA PHE A 54 0.12 -19.18 1.29
C PHE A 54 -0.47 -17.76 1.29
N PRO A 55 -0.23 -16.97 2.36
CA PRO A 55 -0.89 -15.69 2.58
C PRO A 55 -0.31 -14.54 1.72
N ILE A 56 0.93 -14.64 1.24
CA ILE A 56 1.46 -13.69 0.25
C ILE A 56 0.77 -13.97 -1.07
N THR A 57 0.33 -12.94 -1.78
CA THR A 57 -0.36 -13.05 -3.07
C THR A 57 0.11 -11.99 -4.05
N VAL A 58 0.21 -12.38 -5.32
CA VAL A 58 0.51 -11.51 -6.46
C VAL A 58 -0.43 -11.90 -7.58
N ASP A 59 -0.93 -10.89 -8.30
CA ASP A 59 -1.71 -11.08 -9.52
C ASP A 59 -0.86 -10.72 -10.74
N VAL A 60 -0.80 -11.64 -11.70
CA VAL A 60 -0.18 -11.41 -13.01
C VAL A 60 -1.22 -11.71 -14.08
N PHE A 61 -1.86 -10.66 -14.61
CA PHE A 61 -2.93 -10.77 -15.60
C PHE A 61 -4.12 -11.64 -15.14
N GLY A 62 -4.43 -11.67 -13.84
CA GLY A 62 -5.45 -12.56 -13.26
C GLY A 62 -4.92 -13.93 -12.80
N VAL A 63 -3.69 -14.31 -13.17
CA VAL A 63 -3.07 -15.58 -12.73
C VAL A 63 -2.45 -15.36 -11.36
N SER A 64 -2.78 -16.23 -10.41
CA SER A 64 -2.36 -16.08 -9.03
C SER A 64 -0.95 -16.64 -8.80
N ILE A 65 -0.12 -15.88 -8.10
CA ILE A 65 1.08 -16.40 -7.43
C ILE A 65 0.84 -16.23 -5.95
N ARG A 66 1.08 -17.28 -5.16
CA ARG A 66 0.96 -17.23 -3.71
C ARG A 66 2.20 -17.77 -3.05
N ALA A 67 2.61 -17.19 -1.94
CA ALA A 67 3.78 -17.65 -1.21
C ALA A 67 3.49 -17.83 0.28
N THR A 68 4.21 -18.75 0.93
CA THR A 68 4.25 -18.80 2.39
C THR A 68 4.82 -17.49 2.91
N SER A 69 4.39 -17.06 4.09
CA SER A 69 4.90 -15.85 4.72
C SER A 69 6.44 -15.83 4.84
N SER A 70 7.09 -16.98 5.00
CA SER A 70 8.57 -17.07 5.08
C SER A 70 9.29 -16.88 3.74
N THR A 71 8.57 -16.83 2.61
CA THR A 71 9.18 -16.65 1.29
C THR A 71 9.56 -15.20 1.08
N LYS A 72 10.85 -14.97 0.83
CA LYS A 72 11.38 -13.62 0.61
C LYS A 72 10.71 -12.91 -0.57
N MET A 73 10.34 -11.66 -0.35
CA MET A 73 9.55 -10.89 -1.31
C MET A 73 10.27 -10.70 -2.65
N GLU A 74 11.60 -10.55 -2.67
CA GLU A 74 12.35 -10.43 -3.91
C GLU A 74 12.28 -11.69 -4.79
N LYS A 75 12.08 -12.87 -4.18
CA LYS A 75 11.90 -14.14 -4.92
C LYS A 75 10.52 -14.21 -5.55
N VAL A 76 9.50 -13.81 -4.79
CA VAL A 76 8.11 -13.73 -5.28
C VAL A 76 8.02 -12.72 -6.42
N LEU A 77 8.63 -11.53 -6.26
CA LEU A 77 8.68 -10.51 -7.29
C LEU A 77 9.38 -11.02 -8.55
N HIS A 78 10.50 -11.72 -8.41
CA HIS A 78 11.21 -12.28 -9.56
C HIS A 78 10.36 -13.29 -10.32
N ALA A 79 9.69 -14.22 -9.62
CA ALA A 79 8.78 -15.19 -10.25
C ALA A 79 7.61 -14.49 -10.98
N ALA A 80 7.05 -13.43 -10.39
CA ALA A 80 5.99 -12.64 -10.99
C ALA A 80 6.44 -11.92 -12.26
N ASN A 81 7.64 -11.33 -12.25
CA ASN A 81 8.21 -10.71 -13.45
C ASN A 81 8.45 -11.73 -14.56
N VAL A 82 8.98 -12.92 -14.22
CA VAL A 82 9.21 -14.00 -15.20
C VAL A 82 7.88 -14.48 -15.79
N MET A 83 6.82 -14.62 -14.98
CA MET A 83 5.48 -14.95 -15.46
C MET A 83 4.93 -13.89 -16.41
N ALA A 84 5.07 -12.61 -16.05
CA ALA A 84 4.63 -11.51 -16.89
C ALA A 84 5.39 -11.49 -18.23
N GLU A 85 6.71 -11.69 -18.23
CA GLU A 85 7.53 -11.75 -19.45
C GLU A 85 7.27 -12.97 -20.34
N TYR A 86 6.76 -14.08 -19.76
CA TYR A 86 6.30 -15.22 -20.55
C TYR A 86 4.93 -14.98 -21.19
N LEU A 87 4.02 -14.30 -20.50
CA LEU A 87 2.65 -14.05 -20.95
C LEU A 87 2.51 -12.82 -21.85
N ASP A 88 3.36 -11.81 -21.63
CA ASP A 88 3.54 -10.59 -22.43
C ASP A 88 5.04 -10.40 -22.71
N ASN A 89 5.50 -11.05 -23.77
CA ASN A 89 6.92 -11.11 -24.11
C ASN A 89 7.40 -9.85 -24.84
N ASP A 90 6.49 -9.02 -25.37
CA ASP A 90 6.83 -7.72 -25.93
C ASP A 90 6.82 -6.58 -24.89
N GLY A 91 6.24 -6.84 -23.71
CA GLY A 91 6.29 -5.99 -22.51
C GLY A 91 5.40 -4.75 -22.61
N ASN A 92 4.34 -4.80 -23.41
CA ASN A 92 3.46 -3.66 -23.65
C ASN A 92 2.34 -3.49 -22.61
N GLY A 93 2.23 -4.40 -21.64
CA GLY A 93 1.19 -4.42 -20.61
C GLY A 93 -0.04 -5.27 -20.97
N ILE A 94 -0.03 -6.02 -22.08
CA ILE A 94 -1.16 -6.81 -22.59
C ILE A 94 -0.67 -8.21 -22.95
N PRO A 95 -1.35 -9.29 -22.51
CA PRO A 95 -0.95 -10.65 -22.87
C PRO A 95 -0.85 -10.89 -24.38
N ASP A 96 0.24 -11.51 -24.81
CA ASP A 96 0.47 -11.92 -26.20
C ASP A 96 -0.59 -12.92 -26.70
N ASN A 97 -1.10 -13.75 -25.78
CA ASN A 97 -2.16 -14.71 -26.03
C ASN A 97 -3.23 -14.67 -24.93
N GLN A 98 -4.20 -13.77 -25.09
CA GLN A 98 -5.29 -13.61 -24.11
C GLN A 98 -6.09 -14.89 -23.85
N PHE A 99 -6.27 -15.77 -24.84
CA PHE A 99 -6.99 -17.03 -24.63
C PHE A 99 -6.28 -17.97 -23.65
N VAL A 100 -4.94 -17.95 -23.63
CA VAL A 100 -4.13 -18.73 -22.70
C VAL A 100 -4.27 -18.19 -21.29
N VAL A 101 -4.19 -16.85 -21.12
CA VAL A 101 -4.40 -16.21 -19.82
C VAL A 101 -5.82 -16.49 -19.30
N ASP A 102 -6.86 -16.26 -20.12
CA ASP A 102 -8.25 -16.50 -19.73
C ASP A 102 -8.48 -17.94 -19.27
N GLN A 103 -7.86 -18.91 -19.97
CA GLN A 103 -7.92 -20.32 -19.59
C GLN A 103 -7.25 -20.58 -18.25
N MET A 104 -6.04 -20.05 -18.02
CA MET A 104 -5.32 -20.16 -16.75
C MET A 104 -6.13 -19.60 -15.59
N VAL A 105 -6.69 -18.39 -15.76
CA VAL A 105 -7.56 -17.75 -14.77
C VAL A 105 -8.79 -18.61 -14.48
N SER A 106 -9.48 -19.10 -15.52
CA SER A 106 -10.69 -19.92 -15.36
C SER A 106 -10.44 -21.26 -14.67
N SER A 107 -9.22 -21.80 -14.81
CA SER A 107 -8.79 -23.05 -14.17
C SER A 107 -8.27 -22.86 -12.75
N GLY A 108 -8.13 -21.62 -12.27
CA GLY A 108 -7.53 -21.31 -10.97
C GLY A 108 -6.02 -21.58 -10.94
N ALA A 109 -5.34 -21.40 -12.07
CA ALA A 109 -3.90 -21.59 -12.17
C ALA A 109 -3.18 -20.76 -11.09
N THR A 110 -2.39 -21.44 -10.26
CA THR A 110 -1.70 -20.81 -9.14
C THR A 110 -0.26 -21.30 -9.01
N LEU A 111 0.70 -20.38 -9.02
CA LEU A 111 2.08 -20.70 -8.64
C LEU A 111 2.20 -20.59 -7.12
N LEU A 112 2.61 -21.66 -6.44
CA LEU A 112 2.71 -21.73 -4.99
C LEU A 112 4.18 -21.75 -4.56
N MET A 113 4.60 -20.78 -3.75
CA MET A 113 5.98 -20.57 -3.38
C MET A 113 6.24 -20.80 -1.89
N ALA A 114 7.39 -21.40 -1.57
CA ALA A 114 7.94 -21.51 -0.23
C ALA A 114 9.47 -21.31 -0.28
N PRO A 115 10.18 -21.01 0.83
CA PRO A 115 11.63 -20.85 0.80
C PRO A 115 12.38 -22.10 0.35
N THR A 116 11.85 -23.26 0.71
CA THR A 116 12.40 -24.59 0.44
C THR A 116 11.27 -25.59 0.25
N GLU A 117 11.58 -26.72 -0.37
CA GLU A 117 10.67 -27.86 -0.53
C GLU A 117 10.06 -28.32 0.81
N SER A 118 10.87 -28.48 1.86
CA SER A 118 10.35 -28.92 3.17
C SER A 118 9.37 -27.91 3.79
N ALA A 119 9.57 -26.61 3.57
CA ALA A 119 8.62 -25.60 4.02
C ALA A 119 7.32 -25.64 3.20
N PHE A 120 7.42 -25.96 1.91
CA PHE A 120 6.25 -26.18 1.06
C PHE A 120 5.43 -27.37 1.52
N GLU A 121 6.06 -28.52 1.76
CA GLU A 121 5.38 -29.74 2.22
C GLU A 121 4.61 -29.50 3.52
N GLU A 122 5.22 -28.79 4.47
CA GLU A 122 4.58 -28.44 5.75
C GLU A 122 3.39 -27.49 5.56
N ALA A 123 3.53 -26.47 4.71
CA ALA A 123 2.45 -25.52 4.43
C ALA A 123 1.29 -26.17 3.66
N ALA A 124 1.60 -27.07 2.73
CA ALA A 124 0.63 -27.71 1.85
C ALA A 124 0.01 -29.00 2.43
N LYS A 125 0.42 -29.45 3.63
CA LYS A 125 0.02 -30.74 4.20
C LYS A 125 -1.49 -30.98 4.28
N ASP A 126 -2.26 -29.92 4.50
CA ASP A 126 -3.72 -29.94 4.68
C ASP A 126 -4.47 -29.40 3.45
N LEU A 127 -3.75 -29.09 2.36
CA LEU A 127 -4.34 -28.59 1.12
C LEU A 127 -4.70 -29.73 0.17
N GLU A 128 -5.86 -29.59 -0.47
CA GLU A 128 -6.18 -30.41 -1.63
C GLU A 128 -5.25 -30.02 -2.78
N GLN A 129 -4.43 -30.96 -3.25
CA GLN A 129 -3.59 -30.73 -4.41
C GLN A 129 -4.44 -30.69 -5.67
N LEU A 130 -4.41 -29.55 -6.37
CA LEU A 130 -5.10 -29.35 -7.63
C LEU A 130 -4.10 -29.40 -8.78
N ASP A 131 -4.53 -29.96 -9.91
CA ASP A 131 -3.79 -29.98 -11.19
C ASP A 131 -3.39 -28.57 -11.67
N ALA A 132 -4.10 -27.54 -11.18
CA ALA A 132 -3.85 -26.15 -11.51
C ALA A 132 -2.77 -25.47 -10.63
N TYR A 133 -2.16 -26.20 -9.68
CA TYR A 133 -1.12 -25.65 -8.81
C TYR A 133 0.27 -26.11 -9.23
N GLN A 134 1.21 -25.17 -9.26
CA GLN A 134 2.62 -25.45 -9.54
C GLN A 134 3.50 -24.96 -8.38
N PRO A 135 4.29 -25.83 -7.72
CA PRO A 135 5.25 -25.40 -6.71
C PRO A 135 6.46 -24.67 -7.32
N LEU A 136 7.07 -23.77 -6.54
CA LEU A 136 8.38 -23.17 -6.83
C LEU A 136 9.09 -22.81 -5.53
N PHE A 137 10.37 -23.15 -5.39
CA PHE A 137 11.10 -22.89 -4.15
C PHE A 137 12.04 -21.67 -4.22
N GLY A 138 12.15 -20.95 -3.11
CA GLY A 138 12.93 -19.71 -3.03
C GLY A 138 14.44 -19.91 -3.15
N ASP A 139 14.95 -21.09 -2.75
CA ASP A 139 16.36 -21.48 -2.82
C ASP A 139 16.84 -21.94 -4.21
N GLU A 140 15.91 -22.15 -5.14
CA GLU A 140 16.12 -22.41 -6.58
C GLU A 140 15.64 -21.28 -7.49
N THR A 141 15.00 -20.25 -6.92
CA THR A 141 14.70 -18.98 -7.60
C THR A 141 15.97 -18.10 -7.62
N ILE A 142 16.65 -17.96 -8.76
CA ILE A 142 18.02 -17.39 -8.84
C ILE A 142 18.10 -16.28 -9.89
N PRO A 143 17.66 -15.06 -9.56
CA PRO A 143 17.69 -13.93 -10.47
C PRO A 143 19.08 -13.68 -11.04
N GLY A 144 19.21 -13.57 -12.37
CA GLY A 144 20.47 -13.21 -13.03
C GLY A 144 21.58 -14.25 -12.98
N ASN A 145 21.26 -15.53 -12.74
CA ASN A 145 22.24 -16.65 -12.71
C ASN A 145 23.36 -16.44 -11.65
N GLN A 146 22.99 -15.84 -10.52
CA GLN A 146 23.89 -15.65 -9.39
C GLN A 146 24.46 -16.99 -8.90
N GLY A 147 25.78 -17.11 -8.84
CA GLY A 147 26.45 -18.33 -8.39
C GLY A 147 26.49 -19.47 -9.41
N GLY A 148 26.10 -19.23 -10.67
CA GLY A 148 26.18 -20.22 -11.75
C GLY A 148 25.17 -21.36 -11.66
N ARG A 149 24.17 -21.24 -10.79
CA ARG A 149 23.03 -22.17 -10.67
C ARG A 149 21.88 -21.67 -11.55
N PHE A 150 21.14 -22.60 -12.13
CA PHE A 150 19.98 -22.28 -12.96
C PHE A 150 18.82 -21.75 -12.13
N ASP A 151 18.10 -20.83 -12.75
CA ASP A 151 16.93 -20.18 -12.18
C ASP A 151 15.68 -20.99 -12.51
N ALA A 152 15.15 -21.69 -11.51
CA ALA A 152 14.00 -22.58 -11.69
C ALA A 152 12.72 -21.82 -12.08
N THR A 153 12.66 -20.50 -11.92
CA THR A 153 11.52 -19.70 -12.42
C THR A 153 11.31 -19.84 -13.92
N LEU A 154 12.37 -20.07 -14.70
CA LEU A 154 12.26 -20.28 -16.14
C LEU A 154 11.57 -21.60 -16.51
N GLU A 155 11.55 -22.55 -15.57
CA GLU A 155 10.96 -23.89 -15.71
C GLU A 155 9.57 -23.94 -15.09
N GLU A 156 9.45 -23.67 -13.78
CA GLU A 156 8.18 -23.89 -13.06
C GLU A 156 7.07 -22.94 -13.52
N VAL A 157 7.39 -21.68 -13.78
CA VAL A 157 6.42 -20.74 -14.35
C VAL A 157 5.96 -21.22 -15.74
N LEU A 158 6.89 -21.74 -16.54
CA LEU A 158 6.60 -22.23 -17.87
C LEU A 158 5.78 -23.53 -17.84
N HIS A 159 6.04 -24.43 -16.88
CA HIS A 159 5.23 -25.62 -16.63
C HIS A 159 3.78 -25.23 -16.39
N LEU A 160 3.52 -24.28 -15.48
CA LEU A 160 2.15 -23.82 -15.19
C LEU A 160 1.46 -23.25 -16.45
N ILE A 161 2.15 -22.37 -17.18
CA ILE A 161 1.61 -21.73 -18.41
C ILE A 161 1.31 -22.75 -19.50
N THR A 162 2.18 -23.74 -19.70
CA THR A 162 2.04 -24.73 -20.78
C THR A 162 1.03 -25.81 -20.41
N HIS A 163 1.07 -26.31 -19.18
CA HIS A 163 0.19 -27.36 -18.66
C HIS A 163 -1.26 -26.87 -18.50
N VAL A 164 -1.48 -25.73 -17.84
CA VAL A 164 -2.85 -25.23 -17.55
C VAL A 164 -3.39 -24.36 -18.68
N GLY A 165 -2.52 -23.59 -19.34
CA GLY A 165 -2.90 -22.70 -20.43
C GLY A 165 -2.90 -23.38 -21.80
N TYR A 166 -1.71 -23.57 -22.38
CA TYR A 166 -1.57 -24.02 -23.77
C TYR A 166 -2.19 -25.41 -24.03
N SER A 167 -2.01 -26.36 -23.12
CA SER A 167 -2.54 -27.72 -23.29
C SER A 167 -4.06 -27.76 -23.38
N LYS A 168 -4.76 -26.81 -22.73
CA LYS A 168 -6.22 -26.74 -22.70
C LYS A 168 -6.79 -25.85 -23.81
N VAL A 169 -6.09 -24.78 -24.20
CA VAL A 169 -6.49 -23.91 -25.33
C VAL A 169 -6.26 -24.59 -26.68
N TYR A 170 -5.18 -25.36 -26.81
CA TYR A 170 -4.79 -26.03 -28.05
C TYR A 170 -4.58 -27.54 -27.83
N PRO A 171 -5.64 -28.29 -27.46
CA PRO A 171 -5.52 -29.67 -26.97
C PRO A 171 -5.02 -30.68 -28.00
N GLU A 172 -5.12 -30.38 -29.29
CA GLU A 172 -4.60 -31.24 -30.37
C GLU A 172 -3.11 -30.97 -30.67
N ILE A 173 -2.58 -29.84 -30.21
CA ILE A 173 -1.20 -29.43 -30.45
C ILE A 173 -0.37 -29.64 -29.19
N PHE A 174 -0.77 -29.03 -28.09
CA PHE A 174 -0.05 -29.01 -26.81
C PHE A 174 -0.65 -29.95 -25.76
N GLY A 175 -1.76 -30.65 -26.07
CA GLY A 175 -2.36 -31.58 -25.11
C GLY A 175 -1.39 -32.70 -24.71
N GLU A 176 -1.41 -33.07 -23.45
CA GLU A 176 -0.44 -33.99 -22.85
C GLU A 176 -0.92 -35.44 -22.90
N ARG A 177 -1.31 -35.87 -24.10
CA ARG A 177 -1.82 -37.22 -24.36
C ARG A 177 -1.31 -37.74 -25.69
N ALA A 178 -1.24 -39.06 -25.84
CA ALA A 178 -0.87 -39.68 -27.10
C ALA A 178 -1.72 -39.17 -28.28
N GLY A 179 -1.07 -38.90 -29.41
CA GLY A 179 -1.71 -38.43 -30.64
C GLY A 179 -1.82 -36.91 -30.81
N THR A 180 -1.34 -36.11 -29.84
CA THR A 180 -1.16 -34.67 -30.03
C THR A 180 0.17 -34.37 -30.72
N ALA A 181 0.27 -33.19 -31.34
CA ALA A 181 1.47 -32.84 -32.10
C ALA A 181 2.75 -32.81 -31.25
N ILE A 182 2.66 -32.32 -30.02
CA ILE A 182 3.78 -32.25 -29.08
C ILE A 182 4.19 -33.64 -28.56
N ALA A 183 3.22 -34.50 -28.25
CA ALA A 183 3.47 -35.87 -27.78
C ALA A 183 4.07 -36.76 -28.88
N ASP A 184 3.59 -36.61 -30.11
CA ASP A 184 4.16 -37.29 -31.28
C ASP A 184 5.61 -36.86 -31.58
N ALA A 185 5.97 -35.61 -31.25
CA ALA A 185 7.35 -35.13 -31.36
C ALA A 185 8.21 -35.72 -30.23
N MET A 186 7.70 -35.75 -29.00
CA MET A 186 8.35 -36.37 -27.84
C MET A 186 8.65 -37.86 -28.07
N ASP A 187 7.68 -38.63 -28.59
CA ASP A 187 7.87 -40.05 -28.86
C ASP A 187 9.01 -40.31 -29.86
N ILE A 188 9.17 -39.43 -30.85
CA ILE A 188 10.30 -39.47 -31.77
C ILE A 188 11.61 -39.16 -31.03
N ALA A 189 11.61 -38.15 -30.16
CA ALA A 189 12.77 -37.75 -29.38
C ALA A 189 13.29 -38.83 -28.43
N ARG A 190 12.38 -39.65 -27.90
CA ARG A 190 12.67 -40.80 -27.03
C ARG A 190 12.97 -42.08 -27.81
N GLY A 191 12.78 -42.09 -29.13
CA GLY A 191 12.97 -43.26 -29.99
C GLY A 191 11.84 -44.31 -29.91
N GLY A 192 10.67 -43.92 -29.38
CA GLY A 192 9.50 -44.76 -29.20
C GLY A 192 8.48 -44.14 -28.23
N HIS A 193 7.30 -44.74 -28.19
CA HIS A 193 6.24 -44.38 -27.25
C HIS A 193 6.43 -45.13 -25.91
N PHE A 194 6.49 -44.39 -24.82
CA PHE A 194 6.70 -44.92 -23.47
C PHE A 194 5.74 -44.25 -22.47
N GLU A 195 4.71 -44.98 -22.04
CA GLU A 195 3.75 -44.57 -20.99
C GLU A 195 4.40 -44.54 -19.59
N VAL A 196 5.43 -45.37 -19.38
CA VAL A 196 6.23 -45.43 -18.17
C VAL A 196 7.71 -45.38 -18.54
N ILE A 197 8.54 -44.82 -17.66
CA ILE A 197 9.97 -44.65 -17.93
C ILE A 197 10.65 -46.02 -18.07
N PRO A 198 11.30 -46.30 -19.21
CA PRO A 198 11.98 -47.57 -19.42
C PRO A 198 13.30 -47.62 -18.66
N ASN A 199 13.73 -48.83 -18.29
CA ASN A 199 15.07 -49.06 -17.72
C ASN A 199 16.22 -48.53 -18.59
N ARG A 200 15.99 -48.42 -19.90
CA ARG A 200 16.94 -47.84 -20.85
C ARG A 200 16.23 -47.36 -22.11
N TYR A 201 16.42 -46.09 -22.45
CA TYR A 201 15.98 -45.54 -23.73
C TYR A 201 16.87 -46.01 -24.90
N PRO A 202 16.34 -46.07 -26.14
CA PRO A 202 17.13 -46.29 -27.35
C PRO A 202 18.35 -45.37 -27.46
N GLU A 203 19.47 -45.87 -27.97
CA GLU A 203 20.75 -45.12 -28.07
C GLU A 203 20.63 -43.80 -28.86
N GLY A 204 19.69 -43.74 -29.80
CA GLY A 204 19.41 -42.56 -30.62
C GLY A 204 18.55 -41.48 -29.95
N ALA A 205 18.03 -41.73 -28.73
CA ALA A 205 17.19 -40.77 -28.02
C ALA A 205 17.98 -39.50 -27.63
N TRP A 206 17.34 -38.35 -27.75
CA TRP A 206 17.88 -37.05 -27.31
C TRP A 206 17.08 -36.38 -26.22
N TYR A 207 15.90 -36.93 -25.92
CA TYR A 207 15.14 -36.70 -24.71
C TYR A 207 15.03 -38.02 -23.95
N THR A 208 15.41 -38.02 -22.69
CA THR A 208 15.32 -39.11 -21.73
C THR A 208 14.97 -38.52 -20.38
N TYR A 209 14.38 -39.32 -19.50
CA TYR A 209 13.93 -38.86 -18.19
C TYR A 209 14.07 -40.02 -17.20
N ASP A 210 14.47 -39.77 -15.96
CA ASP A 210 14.78 -40.82 -14.98
C ASP A 210 13.89 -40.81 -13.73
N ASP A 211 13.13 -39.73 -13.47
CA ASP A 211 12.17 -39.64 -12.37
C ASP A 211 10.97 -40.56 -12.59
N GLN A 212 10.99 -41.72 -11.92
CA GLN A 212 9.97 -42.76 -11.98
C GLN A 212 8.58 -42.34 -11.50
N THR A 213 8.43 -41.15 -10.88
CA THR A 213 7.14 -40.63 -10.45
C THR A 213 6.36 -39.95 -11.59
N CYS A 214 7.06 -39.54 -12.65
CA CYS A 214 6.50 -38.86 -13.82
C CYS A 214 5.82 -39.83 -14.79
N ASP A 215 4.58 -39.51 -15.18
CA ASP A 215 3.81 -40.26 -16.16
C ASP A 215 3.95 -39.67 -17.58
N TYR A 216 3.22 -40.21 -18.56
CA TYR A 216 3.28 -39.71 -19.94
C TYR A 216 2.94 -38.24 -20.07
N SER A 217 1.98 -37.74 -19.29
CA SER A 217 1.55 -36.35 -19.32
C SER A 217 2.68 -35.44 -18.88
N CYS A 218 3.26 -35.75 -17.72
CA CYS A 218 4.41 -35.03 -17.18
C CYS A 218 5.60 -35.03 -18.16
N MET A 219 5.92 -36.15 -18.79
CA MET A 219 7.01 -36.21 -19.78
C MET A 219 6.76 -35.29 -21.00
N VAL A 220 5.50 -35.05 -21.39
CA VAL A 220 5.17 -34.11 -22.46
C VAL A 220 5.40 -32.66 -22.01
N THR A 221 5.01 -32.32 -20.79
CA THR A 221 5.23 -30.99 -20.18
C THR A 221 6.73 -30.68 -20.14
N GLU A 222 7.52 -31.62 -19.62
CA GLU A 222 8.99 -31.55 -19.54
C GLU A 222 9.63 -31.38 -20.92
N TYR A 223 9.21 -32.19 -21.90
CA TYR A 223 9.71 -32.09 -23.28
C TYR A 223 9.43 -30.70 -23.90
N THR A 224 8.27 -30.12 -23.58
CA THR A 224 7.88 -28.77 -24.02
C THR A 224 8.79 -27.71 -23.40
N TYR A 225 9.04 -27.81 -22.09
CA TYR A 225 9.99 -26.97 -21.36
C TYR A 225 11.41 -27.05 -21.95
N TRP A 226 11.95 -28.26 -22.10
CA TRP A 226 13.30 -28.49 -22.63
C TRP A 226 13.47 -27.89 -24.03
N GLY A 227 12.46 -28.07 -24.88
CA GLY A 227 12.41 -27.51 -26.22
C GLY A 227 12.42 -25.99 -26.21
N LEU A 228 11.47 -25.35 -25.50
CA LEU A 228 11.30 -23.90 -25.56
C LEU A 228 12.48 -23.17 -24.92
N THR A 229 12.90 -23.59 -23.73
CA THR A 229 14.01 -22.93 -23.02
C THR A 229 15.35 -23.08 -23.76
N SER A 230 15.55 -24.17 -24.51
CA SER A 230 16.69 -24.33 -25.42
C SER A 230 16.62 -23.41 -26.65
N ILE A 231 15.41 -23.19 -27.19
CA ILE A 231 15.15 -22.27 -28.31
C ILE A 231 15.37 -20.81 -27.91
N LEU A 232 15.01 -20.45 -26.67
CA LEU A 232 15.19 -19.13 -26.06
C LEU A 232 16.61 -18.87 -25.57
N GLY A 233 17.37 -19.92 -25.26
CA GLY A 233 18.80 -19.84 -24.94
C GLY A 233 19.15 -20.08 -23.47
N ALA A 234 18.17 -20.37 -22.61
CA ALA A 234 18.40 -20.63 -21.18
C ALA A 234 19.33 -21.84 -20.92
N GLN A 235 19.31 -22.83 -21.80
CA GLN A 235 20.08 -24.08 -21.66
C GLN A 235 21.50 -24.02 -22.27
N ALA A 236 21.88 -22.90 -22.88
CA ALA A 236 23.04 -22.83 -23.78
C ALA A 236 24.38 -23.19 -23.11
N SER A 237 24.55 -22.89 -21.82
CA SER A 237 25.78 -23.11 -21.06
C SER A 237 25.77 -24.37 -20.17
N ARG A 238 24.66 -25.13 -20.13
CA ARG A 238 24.46 -26.20 -19.13
C ARG A 238 24.47 -27.62 -19.68
N LEU A 239 25.00 -27.84 -20.90
CA LEU A 239 24.98 -29.16 -21.53
C LEU A 239 25.56 -30.26 -20.64
N GLU A 240 26.65 -30.00 -19.92
CA GLU A 240 27.29 -31.01 -19.06
C GLU A 240 26.38 -31.48 -17.92
N GLU A 241 25.50 -30.60 -17.45
CA GLU A 241 24.53 -30.85 -16.37
C GLU A 241 23.31 -31.61 -16.89
N ILE A 242 22.78 -31.24 -18.06
CA ILE A 242 21.47 -31.71 -18.54
C ILE A 242 21.54 -32.85 -19.58
N GLN A 243 22.69 -33.13 -20.19
CA GLN A 243 22.79 -34.05 -21.35
C GLN A 243 22.37 -35.50 -21.10
N ASN A 244 22.23 -35.91 -19.84
CA ASN A 244 21.70 -37.22 -19.47
C ASN A 244 20.19 -37.31 -19.71
N GLU A 245 19.50 -36.18 -19.78
CA GLU A 245 18.07 -36.06 -20.05
C GLU A 245 17.81 -35.35 -21.38
N TRP A 246 18.46 -34.21 -21.62
CA TRP A 246 18.26 -33.39 -22.82
C TRP A 246 19.56 -33.04 -23.54
N LYS A 247 19.73 -33.53 -24.77
CA LYS A 247 20.96 -33.32 -25.56
C LYS A 247 20.96 -32.05 -26.41
N LEU A 248 19.81 -31.38 -26.57
CA LEU A 248 19.60 -30.31 -27.55
C LEU A 248 19.58 -28.91 -26.91
N ASN A 249 20.56 -28.62 -26.06
CA ASN A 249 20.63 -27.43 -25.21
C ASN A 249 20.71 -26.05 -25.92
N THR A 250 20.62 -25.98 -27.25
CA THR A 250 20.66 -24.72 -28.02
C THR A 250 19.64 -24.70 -29.14
N ARG A 251 19.17 -23.51 -29.50
CA ARG A 251 18.23 -23.29 -30.62
C ARG A 251 18.61 -24.04 -31.90
N ASN A 252 19.88 -24.01 -32.29
CA ASN A 252 20.35 -24.68 -33.50
C ASN A 252 20.28 -26.20 -33.37
N LYS A 253 20.63 -26.77 -32.20
CA LYS A 253 20.52 -28.21 -31.97
C LYS A 253 19.06 -28.67 -32.04
N VAL A 254 18.13 -27.91 -31.43
CA VAL A 254 16.69 -28.22 -31.53
C VAL A 254 16.24 -28.15 -32.98
N LYS A 255 16.55 -27.07 -33.70
CA LYS A 255 16.19 -26.88 -35.11
C LYS A 255 16.70 -28.01 -36.02
N ASP A 256 17.95 -28.42 -35.84
CA ASP A 256 18.62 -29.35 -36.75
C ASP A 256 18.27 -30.81 -36.46
N LYS A 257 18.04 -31.16 -35.19
CA LYS A 257 17.78 -32.55 -34.76
C LYS A 257 16.30 -32.84 -34.56
N ASP A 258 15.55 -31.90 -34.03
CA ASP A 258 14.14 -32.03 -33.66
C ASP A 258 13.29 -30.93 -34.31
N ALA A 259 13.25 -30.97 -35.64
CA ALA A 259 12.51 -29.99 -36.42
C ALA A 259 11.00 -29.96 -36.10
N LYS A 260 10.44 -31.04 -35.52
CA LYS A 260 9.02 -31.10 -35.16
C LYS A 260 8.72 -30.17 -33.98
N ILE A 261 9.38 -30.35 -32.83
CA ILE A 261 9.17 -29.45 -31.68
C ILE A 261 9.61 -28.03 -32.03
N PHE A 262 10.68 -27.85 -32.80
CA PHE A 262 11.09 -26.52 -33.26
C PHE A 262 9.96 -25.80 -34.00
N ASN A 263 9.33 -26.47 -34.98
CA ASN A 263 8.24 -25.88 -35.76
C ASN A 263 6.98 -25.63 -34.93
N ILE A 264 6.70 -26.44 -33.90
CA ILE A 264 5.56 -26.22 -33.00
C ILE A 264 5.82 -24.98 -32.14
N LEU A 265 6.99 -24.92 -31.49
CA LEU A 265 7.32 -23.88 -30.51
C LEU A 265 7.69 -22.53 -31.13
N THR A 266 8.06 -22.48 -32.41
CA THR A 266 8.30 -21.22 -33.13
C THR A 266 7.14 -20.83 -34.05
N ASN A 267 5.97 -21.46 -33.93
CA ASN A 267 4.81 -21.08 -34.72
C ASN A 267 4.16 -19.83 -34.14
N ASP A 268 4.22 -18.72 -34.88
CA ASP A 268 3.65 -17.42 -34.50
C ASP A 268 2.15 -17.46 -34.21
N THR A 269 1.42 -18.48 -34.66
CA THR A 269 -0.01 -18.66 -34.37
C THR A 269 -0.27 -18.80 -32.86
N TYR A 270 0.66 -19.41 -32.13
CA TYR A 270 0.47 -19.70 -30.71
C TYR A 270 1.00 -18.60 -29.80
N GLN A 271 1.81 -17.67 -30.33
CA GLN A 271 2.35 -16.54 -29.58
C GLN A 271 3.10 -16.96 -28.31
N LEU A 272 3.86 -18.06 -28.39
CA LEU A 272 4.83 -18.41 -27.36
C LEU A 272 5.97 -17.38 -27.31
N ALA A 273 6.58 -17.25 -26.13
CA ALA A 273 7.72 -16.35 -25.92
C ALA A 273 8.83 -16.56 -26.97
N LYS A 274 9.41 -15.45 -27.42
CA LYS A 274 10.50 -15.36 -28.40
C LYS A 274 11.79 -14.85 -27.78
N ILE A 275 11.66 -14.10 -26.69
CA ILE A 275 12.72 -13.52 -25.87
C ILE A 275 12.70 -14.26 -24.53
N LEU A 276 13.88 -14.63 -24.03
CA LEU A 276 13.99 -15.28 -22.75
C LEU A 276 13.65 -14.29 -21.61
N PRO A 277 12.76 -14.66 -20.67
CA PRO A 277 12.54 -13.86 -19.46
C PRO A 277 13.82 -13.63 -18.67
N ILE A 278 13.96 -12.42 -18.10
CA ILE A 278 15.09 -11.99 -17.27
C ILE A 278 14.66 -11.50 -15.88
N GLY A 279 13.36 -11.46 -15.60
CA GLY A 279 12.79 -10.99 -14.34
C GLY A 279 12.75 -9.46 -14.21
N GLN A 280 12.61 -8.72 -15.31
CA GLN A 280 12.58 -7.25 -15.35
C GLN A 280 11.42 -6.72 -16.21
N TYR A 281 10.20 -7.07 -15.85
CA TYR A 281 9.01 -6.68 -16.58
C TYR A 281 8.67 -5.19 -16.36
N LYS A 282 8.17 -4.52 -17.41
CA LYS A 282 7.88 -3.06 -17.39
C LYS A 282 6.51 -2.67 -17.93
N GLY A 283 5.68 -3.63 -18.32
CA GLY A 283 4.36 -3.35 -18.89
C GLY A 283 3.37 -2.78 -17.87
N PHE A 284 3.53 -3.14 -16.59
CA PHE A 284 2.82 -2.54 -15.46
C PHE A 284 3.59 -2.81 -14.14
N GLU A 285 3.20 -2.10 -13.09
CA GLU A 285 3.73 -2.32 -11.74
C GLU A 285 3.09 -3.56 -11.11
N ILE A 286 3.91 -4.57 -10.82
CA ILE A 286 3.47 -5.79 -10.12
C ILE A 286 3.39 -5.48 -8.63
N LYS A 287 2.19 -5.61 -8.06
CA LYS A 287 1.93 -5.43 -6.63
C LYS A 287 1.94 -6.76 -5.90
N ILE A 288 2.65 -6.79 -4.78
CA ILE A 288 2.63 -7.95 -3.88
C ILE A 288 1.84 -7.58 -2.63
N GLU A 289 0.89 -8.43 -2.28
CA GLU A 289 0.03 -8.28 -1.11
C GLU A 289 0.31 -9.42 -0.12
N GLY A 290 0.06 -9.18 1.16
CA GLY A 290 0.25 -10.18 2.22
C GLY A 290 1.46 -9.93 3.12
N VAL A 291 1.47 -10.61 4.26
CA VAL A 291 2.47 -10.41 5.33
C VAL A 291 3.62 -11.39 5.13
N GLU A 292 4.81 -10.87 4.84
CA GLU A 292 6.06 -11.63 5.04
C GLU A 292 6.17 -11.94 6.53
N ALA A 293 6.29 -13.22 6.87
CA ALA A 293 6.71 -13.62 8.19
C ALA A 293 8.18 -13.25 8.22
N SER A 294 8.49 -12.22 9.01
CA SER A 294 9.84 -12.08 9.51
C SER A 294 10.23 -13.44 10.10
N GLU A 295 11.25 -14.06 9.54
CA GLU A 295 11.93 -15.12 10.25
C GLU A 295 12.30 -14.52 11.60
N ASN A 296 11.65 -15.01 12.67
CA ASN A 296 11.98 -14.83 14.10
C ASN A 296 11.18 -13.84 14.98
N VAL A 297 9.85 -13.74 14.82
CA VAL A 297 8.98 -13.30 15.94
C VAL A 297 8.41 -14.51 16.65
N ASP A 298 8.85 -14.76 17.90
CA ASP A 298 8.19 -15.72 18.78
C ASP A 298 6.85 -15.14 19.26
N SER A 299 5.82 -15.20 18.41
CA SER A 299 4.45 -14.76 18.71
C SER A 299 3.81 -15.51 19.91
N SER A 300 4.51 -16.50 20.49
CA SER A 300 4.12 -17.14 21.75
C SER A 300 4.66 -16.43 23.01
N HIS A 301 5.53 -15.43 22.86
CA HIS A 301 6.13 -14.68 23.96
C HIS A 301 5.11 -13.75 24.65
N GLU A 302 5.01 -13.80 25.98
CA GLU A 302 3.97 -13.11 26.76
C GLU A 302 3.95 -11.60 26.55
N ILE A 303 5.13 -10.95 26.49
CA ILE A 303 5.23 -9.50 26.24
C ILE A 303 4.68 -9.14 24.86
N LEU A 304 5.00 -9.95 23.82
CA LEU A 304 4.57 -9.70 22.45
C LEU A 304 3.06 -9.89 22.29
N GLN A 305 2.48 -10.84 23.02
CA GLN A 305 1.02 -11.01 23.06
C GLN A 305 0.33 -9.86 23.80
N SER A 306 0.92 -9.41 24.91
CA SER A 306 0.35 -8.35 25.74
C SER A 306 0.36 -7.01 25.01
N VAL A 307 1.47 -6.66 24.36
CA VAL A 307 1.57 -5.39 23.63
C VAL A 307 0.53 -5.29 22.51
N VAL A 308 0.27 -6.38 21.78
CA VAL A 308 -0.74 -6.39 20.72
C VAL A 308 -2.16 -6.35 21.28
N ALA A 309 -2.40 -7.00 22.43
CA ALA A 309 -3.69 -7.00 23.09
C ALA A 309 -4.04 -5.63 23.71
N GLU A 310 -3.05 -4.94 24.27
CA GLU A 310 -3.20 -3.65 24.96
C GLU A 310 -3.14 -2.47 23.97
N ASN A 311 -2.39 -2.60 22.87
CA ASN A 311 -2.28 -1.59 21.79
C ASN A 311 -2.75 -2.14 20.43
N PRO A 312 -4.03 -2.54 20.28
CA PRO A 312 -4.53 -3.12 19.04
C PRO A 312 -4.50 -2.10 17.90
N HIS A 313 -4.05 -2.54 16.72
CA HIS A 313 -3.97 -1.75 15.47
C HIS A 313 -3.01 -0.55 15.50
N TYR A 314 -2.36 -0.23 16.62
CA TYR A 314 -1.24 0.71 16.62
C TYR A 314 -0.06 0.14 15.84
N LYS A 315 0.76 1.03 15.28
CA LYS A 315 1.88 0.66 14.43
C LYS A 315 3.16 1.34 14.88
N ILE A 316 4.29 0.76 14.49
CA ILE A 316 5.62 1.31 14.71
C ILE A 316 6.22 1.62 13.35
N ALA A 317 6.54 2.90 13.08
CA ALA A 317 7.33 3.31 11.91
C ALA A 317 8.80 3.33 12.27
N TYR A 318 9.66 2.95 11.33
CA TYR A 318 11.10 2.93 11.50
C TYR A 318 11.78 2.94 10.12
N THR A 319 13.09 3.12 10.08
CA THR A 319 13.86 2.99 8.83
C THR A 319 14.93 1.91 8.92
N ASP A 320 15.43 1.49 7.76
CA ASP A 320 16.81 1.02 7.61
C ASP A 320 17.66 2.16 7.01
N THR A 321 18.76 1.85 6.31
CA THR A 321 19.60 2.87 5.62
C THR A 321 19.05 3.32 4.26
N SER A 322 18.03 2.63 3.75
CA SER A 322 17.51 2.71 2.38
C SER A 322 15.99 2.92 2.29
N ASN A 323 15.23 2.52 3.30
CA ASN A 323 13.79 2.34 3.22
C ASN A 323 13.10 2.75 4.51
N VAL A 324 11.84 3.14 4.37
CA VAL A 324 10.93 3.45 5.48
C VAL A 324 9.89 2.34 5.59
N TYR A 325 9.68 1.83 6.79
CA TYR A 325 8.78 0.73 7.09
C TYR A 325 7.79 1.09 8.17
N MET A 326 6.80 0.21 8.30
CA MET A 326 5.83 0.18 9.40
C MET A 326 5.59 -1.28 9.81
N MET A 327 5.33 -1.54 11.09
CA MET A 327 5.00 -2.89 11.59
C MET A 327 3.98 -2.85 12.73
N SER A 328 3.40 -4.01 13.05
CA SER A 328 2.70 -4.23 14.32
C SER A 328 3.68 -4.24 15.51
N PRO A 329 3.21 -3.99 16.74
CA PRO A 329 4.08 -3.88 17.91
C PRO A 329 4.90 -5.12 18.26
N ASP A 330 4.42 -6.30 17.87
CA ASP A 330 5.12 -7.57 18.02
C ASP A 330 6.17 -7.85 16.93
N GLY A 331 6.35 -6.92 15.98
CA GLY A 331 7.24 -7.09 14.84
C GLY A 331 6.62 -7.85 13.65
N THR A 332 5.32 -8.18 13.73
CA THR A 332 4.58 -8.75 12.60
C THR A 332 3.99 -7.65 11.70
N GLU A 333 3.30 -8.03 10.62
CA GLU A 333 2.66 -7.10 9.68
C GLU A 333 3.61 -6.00 9.17
N MET A 334 4.88 -6.36 8.97
CA MET A 334 5.88 -5.46 8.41
C MET A 334 5.46 -5.05 7.00
N ARG A 335 5.49 -3.75 6.73
CA ARG A 335 5.12 -3.14 5.47
C ARG A 335 6.17 -2.12 5.07
N LEU A 336 6.74 -2.29 3.88
CA LEU A 336 7.51 -1.25 3.22
C LEU A 336 6.57 -0.08 2.87
N LEU A 337 6.85 1.10 3.41
CA LEU A 337 6.12 2.32 3.08
C LEU A 337 6.77 3.01 1.88
N ALA A 338 8.09 3.19 1.89
CA ALA A 338 8.81 3.88 0.82
C ALA A 338 10.24 3.37 0.63
N ASN A 339 10.67 3.26 -0.63
CA ASN A 339 12.09 3.21 -0.97
C ASN A 339 12.64 4.64 -1.00
N ALA A 340 13.53 4.95 -0.07
CA ALA A 340 14.02 6.30 0.21
C ALA A 340 15.55 6.35 0.24
N ASN A 341 16.24 5.52 -0.53
CA ASN A 341 17.69 5.36 -0.38
C ASN A 341 18.47 6.60 -0.86
N PRO A 342 19.38 7.17 -0.03
CA PRO A 342 19.59 6.89 1.40
C PRO A 342 18.59 7.65 2.27
N VAL A 343 18.16 7.04 3.38
CA VAL A 343 17.20 7.63 4.32
C VAL A 343 17.84 7.88 5.67
N ALA A 344 17.43 8.96 6.34
CA ALA A 344 17.86 9.28 7.68
C ALA A 344 17.07 8.43 8.68
N GLY A 345 17.66 8.13 9.84
CA GLY A 345 17.00 7.32 10.87
C GLY A 345 15.70 7.93 11.39
N TYR A 346 15.63 9.26 11.48
CA TYR A 346 14.52 9.96 12.12
C TYR A 346 13.22 9.93 11.30
N VAL A 347 12.18 9.31 11.88
CA VAL A 347 10.80 9.35 11.37
C VAL A 347 9.86 10.10 12.33
N SER A 348 8.82 10.72 11.79
CA SER A 348 7.76 11.38 12.56
C SER A 348 6.40 11.07 11.98
N TRP A 349 5.40 10.82 12.82
CA TRP A 349 4.02 10.59 12.37
C TRP A 349 3.24 11.89 12.23
N SER A 350 2.31 11.97 11.26
CA SER A 350 1.24 12.96 11.35
C SER A 350 0.35 12.66 12.56
N PRO A 351 -0.30 13.68 13.17
CA PRO A 351 -1.18 13.48 14.33
C PRO A 351 -2.35 12.53 14.06
N ASN A 352 -2.82 12.48 12.81
CA ASN A 352 -3.88 11.60 12.36
C ASN A 352 -3.40 10.21 11.89
N ALA A 353 -2.12 9.89 12.07
CA ALA A 353 -1.45 8.66 11.64
C ALA A 353 -1.54 8.33 10.13
N GLN A 354 -1.89 9.31 9.28
CA GLN A 354 -2.02 9.14 7.82
C GLN A 354 -0.67 9.17 7.09
N TYR A 355 0.34 9.85 7.65
CA TYR A 355 1.63 10.05 7.02
C TYR A 355 2.78 9.74 7.98
N VAL A 356 3.88 9.26 7.41
CA VAL A 356 5.19 9.22 8.06
C VAL A 356 6.12 10.20 7.33
N TYR A 357 6.68 11.14 8.06
CA TYR A 357 7.64 12.15 7.62
C TYR A 357 9.08 11.70 7.93
N PHE A 358 10.00 11.98 7.01
CA PHE A 358 11.41 11.59 7.14
C PHE A 358 12.31 12.43 6.23
N ALA A 359 13.61 12.42 6.48
CA ALA A 359 14.60 13.04 5.60
C ALA A 359 15.30 12.00 4.72
N SER A 360 15.56 12.33 3.47
CA SER A 360 16.24 11.43 2.52
C SER A 360 17.04 12.21 1.49
N ALA A 361 18.19 11.68 1.08
CA ALA A 361 18.94 12.20 -0.07
C ALA A 361 18.60 11.45 -1.37
N LYS A 362 17.41 10.85 -1.44
CA LYS A 362 16.88 10.20 -2.65
C LYS A 362 16.89 11.19 -3.82
N GLY A 363 17.69 10.90 -4.83
CA GLY A 363 17.86 11.74 -6.02
C GLY A 363 19.11 11.38 -6.81
N ASP A 364 19.63 12.35 -7.56
CA ASP A 364 20.92 12.24 -8.26
C ASP A 364 22.09 12.14 -7.25
N GLU A 365 23.25 11.72 -7.73
CA GLU A 365 24.49 11.71 -6.93
C GLU A 365 24.73 13.10 -6.32
N GLN A 366 25.07 13.14 -5.02
CA GLN A 366 25.29 14.37 -4.25
C GLN A 366 24.03 15.22 -4.00
N SER A 367 22.82 14.66 -4.13
CA SER A 367 21.59 15.34 -3.70
C SER A 367 21.66 15.71 -2.21
N ALA A 368 21.17 16.90 -1.84
CA ALA A 368 21.01 17.25 -0.43
C ALA A 368 19.98 16.36 0.24
N TRP A 369 20.04 16.26 1.56
CA TRP A 369 18.97 15.65 2.35
C TRP A 369 17.74 16.56 2.30
N GLU A 370 16.61 16.04 1.84
CA GLU A 370 15.36 16.80 1.73
C GLU A 370 14.27 16.09 2.56
N GLY A 371 13.24 16.84 2.94
CA GLY A 371 12.07 16.32 3.65
C GLY A 371 11.12 15.58 2.70
N PHE A 372 10.60 14.45 3.15
CA PHE A 372 9.62 13.62 2.47
C PHE A 372 8.50 13.24 3.43
N ARG A 373 7.33 12.90 2.87
CA ARG A 373 6.32 12.10 3.57
C ARG A 373 5.87 10.93 2.72
N VAL A 374 5.47 9.86 3.38
CA VAL A 374 4.78 8.73 2.76
C VAL A 374 3.42 8.55 3.38
N ASN A 375 2.40 8.39 2.55
CA ASN A 375 1.06 8.04 3.01
C ASN A 375 1.03 6.55 3.41
N VAL A 376 0.58 6.25 4.62
CA VAL A 376 0.70 4.90 5.20
C VAL A 376 -0.24 3.87 4.56
N GLU A 377 -1.35 4.35 3.99
CA GLU A 377 -2.37 3.51 3.37
C GLU A 377 -2.03 3.23 1.90
N THR A 378 -1.64 4.26 1.15
CA THR A 378 -1.44 4.21 -0.30
C THR A 378 0.02 4.01 -0.72
N ASN A 379 0.98 4.10 0.21
CA ASN A 379 2.42 4.18 -0.06
C ASN A 379 2.82 5.36 -0.96
N GLN A 380 1.95 6.37 -1.14
CA GLN A 380 2.28 7.53 -1.95
C GLN A 380 3.40 8.35 -1.29
N LEU A 381 4.57 8.35 -1.92
CA LEU A 381 5.73 9.13 -1.52
C LEU A 381 5.67 10.54 -2.12
N THR A 382 5.83 11.57 -1.28
CA THR A 382 5.85 12.98 -1.68
C THR A 382 7.12 13.65 -1.18
N LYS A 383 7.86 14.31 -2.08
CA LYS A 383 8.98 15.20 -1.72
C LYS A 383 8.41 16.53 -1.26
N LEU A 384 8.80 16.98 -0.07
CA LEU A 384 8.22 18.16 0.60
C LEU A 384 9.05 19.43 0.41
N THR A 385 10.37 19.28 0.36
CA THR A 385 11.31 20.40 0.34
C THR A 385 12.25 20.28 -0.86
N ASN A 386 12.81 21.41 -1.30
CA ASN A 386 13.89 21.44 -2.27
C ASN A 386 14.85 22.59 -1.95
N PHE A 387 15.44 22.53 -0.75
CA PHE A 387 16.28 23.59 -0.21
C PHE A 387 17.70 23.59 -0.81
N GLY A 388 18.18 22.44 -1.29
CA GLY A 388 19.60 22.25 -1.65
C GLY A 388 20.52 22.32 -0.42
N GLN A 389 19.95 22.15 0.77
CA GLN A 389 20.54 22.19 2.10
C GLN A 389 19.97 21.00 2.87
N ASP A 390 20.74 20.44 3.80
CA ASP A 390 20.36 19.20 4.44
C ASP A 390 19.27 19.40 5.49
N VAL A 391 18.09 18.83 5.23
CA VAL A 391 17.07 18.57 6.23
C VAL A 391 17.58 17.49 7.18
N ARG A 392 17.60 17.79 8.47
CA ARG A 392 18.12 16.89 9.51
C ARG A 392 17.02 16.14 10.25
N SER A 393 15.91 16.81 10.50
CA SER A 393 14.69 16.23 11.09
C SER A 393 13.49 17.14 10.79
N LEU A 394 12.30 16.56 10.82
CA LEU A 394 11.05 17.28 10.61
C LEU A 394 9.89 16.59 11.33
N GLY A 395 8.86 17.34 11.68
CA GLY A 395 7.70 16.81 12.40
C GLY A 395 6.55 17.79 12.47
N VAL A 396 5.35 17.25 12.66
CA VAL A 396 4.08 17.99 12.65
C VAL A 396 3.56 18.16 14.07
N SER A 397 3.05 19.35 14.39
CA SER A 397 2.46 19.65 15.69
C SER A 397 1.19 18.81 15.94
N PRO A 398 0.86 18.46 17.20
CA PRO A 398 -0.27 17.59 17.54
C PRO A 398 -1.66 18.12 17.12
N ASP A 399 -1.80 19.42 16.89
CA ASP A 399 -3.01 20.08 16.36
C ASP A 399 -3.03 20.20 14.83
N ASP A 400 -2.03 19.63 14.15
CA ASP A 400 -1.88 19.64 12.68
C ASP A 400 -1.77 21.06 12.10
N GLN A 401 -1.39 22.06 12.92
CA GLN A 401 -1.28 23.46 12.49
C GLN A 401 0.11 23.84 12.02
N TYR A 402 1.16 23.15 12.45
CA TYR A 402 2.54 23.54 12.19
C TYR A 402 3.40 22.37 11.73
N LEU A 403 4.28 22.63 10.76
CA LEU A 403 5.41 21.78 10.42
C LEU A 403 6.69 22.48 10.89
N ALA A 404 7.49 21.77 11.70
CA ALA A 404 8.83 22.20 12.05
C ALA A 404 9.88 21.39 11.28
N ILE A 405 10.95 22.05 10.85
CA ILE A 405 12.03 21.43 10.06
C ILE A 405 13.38 21.96 10.56
N SER A 406 14.29 21.06 10.93
CA SER A 406 15.70 21.39 11.14
C SER A 406 16.45 21.35 9.81
N VAL A 407 17.15 22.44 9.47
CA VAL A 407 17.89 22.59 8.21
C VAL A 407 19.33 23.02 8.48
N MET A 408 20.28 22.20 8.06
CA MET A 408 21.71 22.50 8.07
C MET A 408 22.09 23.26 6.81
N SER A 409 22.86 24.34 6.94
CA SER A 409 23.14 25.33 5.89
C SER A 409 23.97 24.86 4.69
N GLY A 410 24.23 23.56 4.58
CA GLY A 410 24.97 22.96 3.48
C GLY A 410 24.48 21.57 3.12
N ASN A 411 25.13 21.00 2.11
CA ASN A 411 24.86 19.68 1.58
C ASN A 411 26.07 18.79 1.89
N SER A 412 25.90 17.86 2.83
CA SER A 412 26.92 16.91 3.25
C SER A 412 27.32 15.92 2.15
N ASN A 413 26.45 15.69 1.15
CA ASN A 413 26.71 14.73 0.08
C ASN A 413 27.63 15.28 -1.03
N ILE A 414 28.07 16.55 -0.98
CA ILE A 414 28.99 17.13 -1.98
C ILE A 414 30.46 16.92 -1.56
N GLY A 415 31.18 16.13 -2.37
CA GLY A 415 32.64 16.05 -2.46
C GLY A 415 33.39 15.73 -1.16
N ASP A 416 33.45 14.46 -0.76
CA ASP A 416 34.18 13.90 0.41
C ASP A 416 34.14 14.74 1.72
N ASN A 417 33.22 15.71 1.83
CA ASN A 417 33.17 16.71 2.89
C ASN A 417 32.49 16.22 4.18
N ASN A 418 32.15 14.92 4.25
CA ASN A 418 31.60 14.29 5.45
C ASN A 418 32.53 14.41 6.66
N GLU A 419 33.82 14.68 6.46
CA GLU A 419 34.79 14.80 7.54
C GLU A 419 34.76 16.16 8.26
N ASN A 420 34.12 17.20 7.71
CA ASN A 420 34.19 18.55 8.31
C ASN A 420 32.84 19.30 8.42
N LEU A 421 31.89 18.70 9.15
CA LEU A 421 30.60 19.33 9.51
C LEU A 421 30.71 20.66 10.28
N THR A 422 31.90 21.01 10.80
CA THR A 422 32.14 22.24 11.60
C THR A 422 31.97 23.55 10.82
N GLN A 423 31.86 23.47 9.48
CA GLN A 423 31.63 24.63 8.62
C GLN A 423 30.15 24.98 8.42
N PHE A 424 29.23 24.11 8.86
CA PHE A 424 27.79 24.29 8.70
C PHE A 424 27.16 24.76 10.01
N ASN A 425 26.05 25.50 9.89
CA ASN A 425 25.19 25.89 10.99
C ASN A 425 23.79 25.34 10.73
N THR A 426 22.96 25.21 11.77
CA THR A 426 21.62 24.65 11.62
C THR A 426 20.58 25.58 12.20
N ASP A 427 19.53 25.83 11.45
CA ASP A 427 18.38 26.61 11.90
C ASP A 427 17.15 25.70 11.97
N LEU A 428 16.32 25.93 12.99
CA LEU A 428 15.01 25.31 13.12
C LEU A 428 13.98 26.25 12.51
N TYR A 429 13.31 25.80 11.45
CA TYR A 429 12.25 26.50 10.76
C TYR A 429 10.88 25.98 11.17
N ILE A 430 9.87 26.84 11.00
CA ILE A 430 8.47 26.50 11.19
C ILE A 430 7.60 27.14 10.10
N VAL A 431 6.57 26.42 9.66
CA VAL A 431 5.58 26.89 8.69
C VAL A 431 4.18 26.43 9.10
N GLU A 432 3.17 27.24 8.80
CA GLU A 432 1.77 26.82 8.96
C GLU A 432 1.46 25.67 7.99
N MET A 433 0.87 24.59 8.51
CA MET A 433 0.59 23.40 7.71
C MET A 433 -0.33 23.69 6.53
N ALA A 434 -1.30 24.60 6.70
CA ALA A 434 -2.18 25.01 5.60
C ALA A 434 -1.41 25.59 4.40
N ILE A 435 -0.37 26.39 4.65
CA ILE A 435 0.50 26.95 3.61
C ILE A 435 1.32 25.85 2.94
N ALA A 436 1.90 24.95 3.75
CA ALA A 436 2.68 23.83 3.24
C ALA A 436 1.83 22.90 2.34
N GLU A 437 0.62 22.56 2.77
CA GLU A 437 -0.31 21.74 1.99
C GLU A 437 -0.75 22.44 0.70
N GLU A 438 -1.01 23.74 0.70
CA GLU A 438 -1.34 24.49 -0.52
C GLU A 438 -0.21 24.36 -1.57
N ILE A 439 1.04 24.54 -1.13
CA ILE A 439 2.23 24.41 -1.99
C ILE A 439 2.34 22.98 -2.53
N TRP A 440 2.28 21.95 -1.68
CA TRP A 440 2.40 20.57 -2.13
C TRP A 440 1.26 20.12 -3.05
N ASN A 441 0.03 20.58 -2.79
CA ASN A 441 -1.13 20.27 -3.64
C ASN A 441 -1.04 20.92 -5.02
N SER A 442 -0.30 22.02 -5.17
CA SER A 442 0.01 22.62 -6.47
C SER A 442 1.07 21.85 -7.28
N GLY A 443 1.72 20.86 -6.66
CA GLY A 443 2.83 20.10 -7.24
C GLY A 443 4.21 20.74 -7.02
N GLU A 444 4.28 21.79 -6.21
CA GLU A 444 5.53 22.46 -5.83
C GLU A 444 6.08 21.93 -4.49
N THR A 445 7.29 22.35 -4.14
CA THR A 445 7.97 21.99 -2.88
C THR A 445 8.28 23.24 -2.09
N LEU A 446 8.28 23.13 -0.75
CA LEU A 446 8.68 24.23 0.13
C LEU A 446 10.10 24.72 -0.19
N SER A 447 10.25 26.04 -0.15
CA SER A 447 11.52 26.76 -0.10
C SER A 447 11.73 27.38 1.29
N LEU A 448 12.96 27.78 1.60
CA LEU A 448 13.24 28.50 2.86
C LEU A 448 12.49 29.83 2.98
N ALA A 449 12.07 30.43 1.86
CA ALA A 449 11.33 31.69 1.86
C ALA A 449 9.87 31.54 2.30
N ASP A 450 9.34 30.31 2.29
CA ASP A 450 7.96 29.99 2.68
C ASP A 450 7.84 29.76 4.21
N MET A 451 8.96 29.79 4.93
CA MET A 451 9.05 29.41 6.34
C MET A 451 9.59 30.54 7.21
N ASN A 452 9.28 30.47 8.51
CA ASN A 452 9.85 31.35 9.52
C ASN A 452 10.96 30.63 10.30
N VAL A 453 12.01 31.35 10.69
CA VAL A 453 13.04 30.82 11.58
C VAL A 453 12.49 30.83 13.01
N LEU A 454 12.37 29.64 13.62
CA LEU A 454 11.95 29.46 15.00
C LEU A 454 13.13 29.63 15.97
N VAL A 455 14.25 28.98 15.67
CA VAL A 455 15.50 29.08 16.43
C VAL A 455 16.68 29.06 15.48
N SER A 456 17.61 30.01 15.61
CA SER A 456 18.80 30.06 14.76
C SER A 456 20.08 29.66 15.50
N SER A 457 21.01 29.02 14.79
CA SER A 457 22.38 28.77 15.25
C SER A 457 23.33 29.67 14.45
N PRO A 458 23.90 30.72 15.05
CA PRO A 458 24.92 31.51 14.39
C PRO A 458 26.15 30.65 14.07
N ALA A 459 26.69 30.77 12.86
CA ALA A 459 27.87 30.01 12.43
C ALA A 459 29.12 30.19 13.32
N THR A 460 29.16 31.23 14.16
CA THR A 460 30.25 31.45 15.13
C THR A 460 30.22 30.52 16.32
N ASP A 461 29.07 29.93 16.63
CA ASP A 461 28.85 29.24 17.90
C ASP A 461 29.04 27.72 17.81
N GLN A 462 29.24 27.21 16.58
CA GLN A 462 29.61 25.81 16.29
C GLN A 462 28.72 24.76 16.96
N PHE A 463 27.41 25.01 16.99
CA PHE A 463 26.41 24.02 17.40
C PHE A 463 25.33 23.84 16.34
N TRP A 464 24.64 22.70 16.35
CA TRP A 464 23.51 22.42 15.47
C TRP A 464 22.26 22.01 16.26
N TYR A 465 21.09 22.14 15.63
CA TYR A 465 19.81 21.71 16.19
C TYR A 465 19.33 20.48 15.46
N GLU A 466 19.07 19.37 16.14
CA GLU A 466 18.62 18.14 15.49
C GLU A 466 17.48 17.49 16.28
N GLU A 467 16.95 16.38 15.76
CA GLU A 467 16.08 15.45 16.50
C GLU A 467 14.92 16.14 17.23
N ILE A 468 13.97 16.65 16.45
CA ILE A 468 12.84 17.42 16.98
C ILE A 468 11.66 16.50 17.28
N ASN A 469 10.98 16.65 18.41
CA ASN A 469 9.80 15.86 18.74
C ASN A 469 8.72 16.72 19.40
N TRP A 470 7.54 16.77 18.79
CA TRP A 470 6.41 17.52 19.34
C TRP A 470 5.79 16.77 20.52
N ARG A 471 5.41 17.53 21.56
CA ARG A 471 4.62 16.99 22.66
C ARG A 471 3.24 16.56 22.14
N PRO A 472 2.83 15.28 22.29
CA PRO A 472 1.56 14.80 21.75
C PRO A 472 0.32 15.44 22.38
N THR A 473 0.39 15.81 23.68
CA THR A 473 -0.70 16.50 24.36
C THR A 473 -0.67 18.00 24.14
N LEU A 474 -1.83 18.55 23.77
CA LEU A 474 -2.00 20.01 23.67
C LEU A 474 -1.93 20.67 25.06
N PRO A 475 -1.28 21.84 25.16
CA PRO A 475 -1.24 22.59 26.41
C PRO A 475 -2.64 22.98 26.90
N THR A 476 -2.90 22.79 28.20
CA THR A 476 -4.18 23.19 28.82
C THR A 476 -4.29 24.69 29.09
N ASP A 477 -3.20 25.44 28.91
CA ASP A 477 -3.14 26.89 29.10
C ASP A 477 -3.62 27.69 27.87
N GLY A 478 -4.04 27.01 26.80
CA GLY A 478 -4.54 27.61 25.56
C GLY A 478 -3.47 28.29 24.72
N LYS A 479 -2.19 28.02 24.99
CA LYS A 479 -1.06 28.50 24.20
C LYS A 479 -0.61 27.46 23.17
N GLU A 480 0.30 27.90 22.30
CA GLU A 480 0.84 27.08 21.22
C GLU A 480 1.51 25.77 21.68
N PRO A 481 1.49 24.72 20.84
CA PRO A 481 2.12 23.43 21.09
C PRO A 481 3.62 23.54 21.43
N ILE A 482 4.12 22.55 22.16
CA ILE A 482 5.51 22.50 22.64
C ILE A 482 6.31 21.50 21.82
N LEU A 483 7.46 21.95 21.31
CA LEU A 483 8.45 21.17 20.59
C LEU A 483 9.67 20.93 21.48
N ALA A 484 10.14 19.68 21.58
CA ALA A 484 11.46 19.36 22.10
C ALA A 484 12.46 19.24 20.95
N TYR A 485 13.71 19.63 21.18
CA TYR A 485 14.79 19.51 20.19
C TYR A 485 16.15 19.47 20.89
N THR A 486 17.18 18.97 20.19
CA THR A 486 18.55 18.93 20.70
C THR A 486 19.36 20.13 20.22
N GLN A 487 20.32 20.56 21.03
CA GLN A 487 21.36 21.51 20.66
C GLN A 487 22.71 20.86 20.95
N THR A 488 23.48 20.60 19.90
CA THR A 488 24.71 19.79 19.95
C THR A 488 25.92 20.61 19.56
N TRP A 489 26.94 20.65 20.42
CA TRP A 489 28.24 21.28 20.14
C TRP A 489 29.25 20.23 19.70
N ARG A 490 30.11 20.57 18.72
CA ARG A 490 31.29 19.77 18.37
C ARG A 490 32.55 20.51 18.79
N TYR A 491 33.32 19.94 19.71
CA TYR A 491 34.68 20.43 20.04
C TYR A 491 35.73 19.58 19.35
N ASP A 492 36.73 20.23 18.75
CA ASP A 492 37.83 19.59 18.03
C ASP A 492 38.99 19.19 18.95
N GLU A 493 39.38 17.91 18.81
CA GLU A 493 40.62 17.20 19.19
C GLU A 493 40.34 15.82 19.83
N ASP A 494 39.18 15.62 20.47
CA ASP A 494 38.82 14.37 21.17
C ASP A 494 37.47 13.73 20.74
N ASP A 495 36.76 14.27 19.72
CA ASP A 495 35.45 13.77 19.22
C ASP A 495 34.35 13.63 20.28
N VAL A 496 34.38 14.44 21.35
CA VAL A 496 33.31 14.46 22.37
C VAL A 496 32.26 15.52 21.97
N SER A 497 31.08 15.08 21.55
CA SER A 497 29.91 15.95 21.40
C SER A 497 29.25 16.20 22.77
N TYR A 498 28.77 17.42 22.97
CA TYR A 498 27.94 17.79 24.11
C TYR A 498 26.56 18.12 23.58
N THR A 499 25.51 17.46 24.07
CA THR A 499 24.14 17.67 23.58
C THR A 499 23.19 18.05 24.70
N ASN A 500 22.41 19.10 24.48
CA ASN A 500 21.41 19.58 25.43
C ASN A 500 20.01 19.49 24.83
N VAL A 501 19.03 19.14 25.65
CA VAL A 501 17.62 19.12 25.26
C VAL A 501 16.95 20.42 25.68
N TYR A 502 16.30 21.05 24.72
CA TYR A 502 15.48 22.24 24.92
C TYR A 502 14.01 21.93 24.61
N THR A 503 13.13 22.72 25.20
CA THR A 503 11.72 22.83 24.79
C THR A 503 11.42 24.26 24.34
N ILE A 504 10.52 24.43 23.38
CA ILE A 504 10.07 25.73 22.87
C ILE A 504 8.62 25.62 22.39
N ARG A 505 7.89 26.72 22.39
CA ARG A 505 6.55 26.76 21.78
C ARG A 505 6.59 27.06 20.29
N ALA A 506 5.54 26.69 19.55
CA ALA A 506 5.44 26.92 18.11
C ALA A 506 5.53 28.42 17.72
N ASP A 507 5.09 29.34 18.60
CA ASP A 507 5.26 30.79 18.41
C ASP A 507 6.67 31.31 18.75
N GLY A 508 7.61 30.43 19.11
CA GLY A 508 8.98 30.77 19.53
C GLY A 508 9.11 31.25 20.98
N SER A 509 8.01 31.28 21.74
CA SER A 509 8.04 31.67 23.14
C SER A 509 8.48 30.53 24.06
N GLU A 510 8.79 30.88 25.31
CA GLU A 510 9.07 29.93 26.41
C GLU A 510 10.21 28.91 26.14
N LYS A 511 11.18 29.26 25.30
CA LYS A 511 12.41 28.47 25.11
C LYS A 511 13.09 28.18 26.45
N THR A 512 13.22 26.90 26.79
CA THR A 512 13.72 26.43 28.08
C THR A 512 14.75 25.31 27.88
N LEU A 513 15.93 25.44 28.50
CA LEU A 513 16.87 24.32 28.66
C LEU A 513 16.25 23.32 29.63
N LEU A 514 15.93 22.12 29.16
CA LEU A 514 15.31 21.08 29.97
C LEU A 514 16.36 20.23 30.68
N VAL A 515 17.29 19.65 29.92
CA VAL A 515 18.32 18.74 30.43
C VAL A 515 19.62 18.94 29.68
N GLU A 516 20.73 18.90 30.41
CA GLU A 516 22.08 18.89 29.86
C GLU A 516 22.57 17.46 29.60
N ASN A 517 23.42 17.26 28.59
CA ASN A 517 24.00 15.96 28.23
C ASN A 517 22.96 14.87 27.92
N LYS A 518 21.96 15.22 27.11
CA LYS A 518 20.93 14.30 26.62
C LYS A 518 20.69 14.53 25.14
N ASP A 519 20.34 13.44 24.46
CA ASP A 519 20.11 13.37 23.01
C ASP A 519 18.81 12.62 22.73
N GLN A 520 18.27 12.75 21.52
CA GLN A 520 17.03 12.09 21.07
C GLN A 520 15.85 12.24 22.05
N PRO A 521 15.34 13.46 22.31
CA PRO A 521 14.17 13.65 23.14
C PRO A 521 12.93 13.03 22.48
N ILE A 522 12.26 12.14 23.19
CA ILE A 522 11.02 11.47 22.78
C ILE A 522 9.97 11.68 23.85
N TRP A 523 8.91 12.43 23.55
CA TRP A 523 7.76 12.55 24.45
C TRP A 523 6.98 11.24 24.52
N ASP A 524 6.43 10.95 25.70
CA ASP A 524 5.31 10.02 25.83
C ASP A 524 3.99 10.67 25.39
N PHE A 525 2.97 9.84 25.19
CA PHE A 525 1.70 10.27 24.62
C PHE A 525 0.83 11.11 25.58
N ASP A 526 1.03 11.01 26.89
CA ASP A 526 0.41 11.91 27.87
C ASP A 526 1.21 13.23 28.03
N GLY A 527 2.47 13.26 27.58
CA GLY A 527 3.37 14.40 27.69
C GLY A 527 3.82 14.66 29.12
N GLU A 528 3.88 13.63 29.96
CA GLU A 528 4.38 13.70 31.33
C GLU A 528 5.88 13.38 31.42
N ARG A 529 6.47 12.75 30.39
CA ARG A 529 7.89 12.39 30.34
C ARG A 529 8.51 12.67 28.98
N ILE A 530 9.83 12.89 29.00
CA ILE A 530 10.67 12.85 27.79
C ILE A 530 11.77 11.83 28.00
N SER A 531 11.78 10.79 27.19
CA SER A 531 12.85 9.79 27.10
C SER A 531 14.02 10.29 26.23
N PHE A 532 15.21 9.76 26.47
CA PHE A 532 16.45 10.13 25.80
C PHE A 532 17.19 8.89 25.27
N LEU A 533 18.15 9.11 24.37
CA LEU A 533 18.95 8.07 23.72
C LEU A 533 19.52 7.03 24.71
N ASP A 534 20.04 7.47 25.85
CA ASP A 534 20.71 6.62 26.85
C ASP A 534 19.74 5.85 27.77
N MET A 535 18.50 5.67 27.35
CA MET A 535 17.41 5.05 28.11
C MET A 535 17.01 5.80 29.39
N SER A 536 17.50 7.03 29.60
CA SER A 536 17.02 7.89 30.68
C SER A 536 15.77 8.68 30.28
N TYR A 537 15.02 9.21 31.24
CA TYR A 537 13.89 10.10 30.97
C TYR A 537 13.76 11.20 32.02
N TYR A 538 13.24 12.36 31.61
CA TYR A 538 12.84 13.45 32.48
C TYR A 538 11.37 13.30 32.87
N ASP A 539 11.11 13.27 34.16
CA ASP A 539 9.76 13.20 34.76
C ASP A 539 9.30 14.63 35.12
N PHE A 540 8.24 15.14 34.47
CA PHE A 540 7.73 16.49 34.73
C PHE A 540 7.00 16.63 36.07
N GLU A 541 6.47 15.54 36.62
CA GLU A 541 5.82 15.54 37.93
C GLU A 541 6.87 15.73 39.03
N THR A 542 7.92 14.89 39.02
CA THR A 542 8.96 14.92 40.07
C THR A 542 10.11 15.86 39.75
N LYS A 543 10.21 16.36 38.51
CA LYS A 543 11.27 17.23 38.00
C LYS A 543 12.66 16.62 38.14
N SER A 544 12.78 15.33 37.83
CA SER A 544 14.01 14.56 37.99
C SER A 544 14.29 13.67 36.79
N ILE A 545 15.56 13.34 36.58
CA ILE A 545 15.97 12.32 35.62
C ILE A 545 15.91 10.95 36.28
N ARG A 546 15.35 9.98 35.55
CA ARG A 546 15.25 8.57 35.91
C ARG A 546 15.78 7.70 34.76
N GLN A 547 15.93 6.41 34.99
CA GLN A 547 16.51 5.47 34.04
C GLN A 547 15.54 4.31 33.79
N TRP A 548 15.27 3.99 32.53
CA TRP A 548 14.66 2.73 32.15
C TRP A 548 15.68 1.61 32.31
N VAL A 549 15.28 0.55 33.01
CA VAL A 549 16.12 -0.65 33.21
C VAL A 549 15.43 -1.81 32.53
N VAL A 550 16.07 -2.35 31.50
CA VAL A 550 15.62 -3.54 30.76
C VAL A 550 16.51 -4.72 31.12
N THR A 551 15.92 -5.89 31.36
CA THR A 551 16.60 -7.15 31.69
C THR A 551 16.43 -8.18 30.57
N GLU A 552 17.17 -9.30 30.63
CA GLU A 552 17.21 -10.36 29.60
C GLU A 552 17.84 -9.98 28.23
N ILE A 553 18.17 -8.70 28.03
CA ILE A 553 18.98 -8.20 26.91
C ILE A 553 20.34 -7.78 27.46
N ASN A 554 21.43 -8.30 26.87
CA ASN A 554 22.80 -8.06 27.37
C ASN A 554 23.58 -7.04 26.52
N GLU A 555 23.06 -6.76 25.32
CA GLU A 555 23.55 -5.75 24.40
C GLU A 555 23.17 -4.34 24.87
N GLU A 556 23.84 -3.33 24.32
CA GLU A 556 23.50 -1.92 24.56
C GLU A 556 22.07 -1.63 24.08
N THR A 557 21.32 -0.86 24.87
CA THR A 557 19.94 -0.48 24.55
C THR A 557 19.85 1.03 24.45
N ALA A 558 19.12 1.53 23.45
CA ALA A 558 19.04 2.97 23.21
C ALA A 558 17.67 3.41 22.67
N ALA A 559 17.41 4.72 22.74
CA ALA A 559 16.28 5.41 22.10
C ALA A 559 14.89 4.80 22.41
N PRO A 560 14.45 4.73 23.68
CA PRO A 560 13.15 4.15 23.99
C PRO A 560 12.00 5.08 23.62
N ALA A 561 11.05 4.56 22.86
CA ALA A 561 9.77 5.20 22.56
C ALA A 561 8.63 4.42 23.24
N LEU A 562 7.86 5.14 24.07
CA LEU A 562 6.75 4.57 24.83
C LEU A 562 5.51 4.38 23.95
N SER A 563 4.76 3.32 24.21
CA SER A 563 3.47 3.06 23.58
C SER A 563 2.43 4.11 23.96
N PRO A 564 1.35 4.26 23.16
CA PRO A 564 0.25 5.20 23.45
C PRO A 564 -0.43 5.05 24.81
N ASP A 565 -0.49 3.84 25.36
CA ASP A 565 -0.96 3.59 26.73
C ASP A 565 0.11 3.86 27.82
N GLY A 566 1.38 4.04 27.41
CA GLY A 566 2.52 4.24 28.30
C GLY A 566 3.07 2.97 28.95
N ASP A 567 2.49 1.79 28.68
CA ASP A 567 2.76 0.54 29.39
C ASP A 567 3.87 -0.32 28.74
N PHE A 568 4.31 0.03 27.52
CA PHE A 568 5.38 -0.64 26.78
C PHE A 568 6.38 0.36 26.21
N MET A 569 7.58 -0.12 25.90
CA MET A 569 8.59 0.63 25.16
C MET A 569 9.15 -0.21 24.01
N ILE A 570 9.30 0.42 22.85
CA ILE A 570 10.15 -0.07 21.75
C ILE A 570 11.49 0.68 21.83
N PHE A 571 12.60 -0.01 21.60
CA PHE A 571 13.94 0.56 21.68
C PHE A 571 14.90 -0.15 20.73
N GLU A 572 16.08 0.41 20.56
CA GLU A 572 17.16 -0.14 19.76
C GLU A 572 18.07 -1.05 20.61
N VAL A 573 18.59 -2.12 20.01
CA VAL A 573 19.46 -3.11 20.65
C VAL A 573 20.74 -3.32 19.83
N GLY A 574 21.88 -3.00 20.42
CA GLY A 574 23.23 -3.09 19.84
C GLY A 574 23.62 -1.87 19.00
N ASP A 575 24.93 -1.67 18.80
CA ASP A 575 25.48 -0.46 18.15
C ASP A 575 25.55 -0.58 16.61
N GLU A 576 25.89 -1.78 16.11
CA GLU A 576 26.00 -2.09 14.68
C GLU A 576 24.82 -2.97 14.24
N ASN A 577 24.03 -2.50 13.26
CA ASN A 577 22.79 -3.14 12.83
C ASN A 577 21.77 -3.24 13.98
N ARG A 578 21.41 -2.07 14.52
CA ARG A 578 20.51 -1.87 15.67
C ARG A 578 19.23 -2.69 15.48
N LYS A 579 18.99 -3.65 16.38
CA LYS A 579 17.81 -4.51 16.34
C LYS A 579 16.66 -3.87 17.12
N ALA A 580 15.43 -4.27 16.84
CA ALA A 580 14.31 -3.86 17.68
C ALA A 580 14.24 -4.66 18.98
N GLY A 581 14.14 -3.96 20.10
CA GLY A 581 13.79 -4.51 21.41
C GLY A 581 12.43 -4.00 21.86
N LEU A 582 11.69 -4.84 22.58
CA LEU A 582 10.41 -4.49 23.21
C LEU A 582 10.42 -4.91 24.68
N ALA A 583 9.91 -4.07 25.57
CA ALA A 583 9.76 -4.36 27.00
C ALA A 583 8.52 -3.68 27.56
N ARG A 584 8.06 -4.13 28.74
CA ARG A 584 7.11 -3.33 29.53
C ARG A 584 7.78 -2.06 30.04
N ALA A 585 7.05 -0.96 30.08
CA ALA A 585 7.50 0.31 30.60
C ALA A 585 6.96 0.54 32.01
N SER A 586 7.72 0.10 33.00
CA SER A 586 7.39 0.33 34.41
C SER A 586 8.58 0.88 35.18
N GLU A 587 8.30 1.53 36.31
CA GLU A 587 9.34 1.96 37.26
C GLU A 587 10.06 0.79 37.95
N SER A 588 9.68 -0.46 37.64
CA SER A 588 10.40 -1.65 38.11
C SER A 588 11.84 -1.67 37.59
N ALA A 589 12.76 -2.20 38.38
CA ALA A 589 14.15 -2.41 37.96
C ALA A 589 14.34 -3.69 37.10
N ASP A 590 13.26 -4.44 36.85
CA ASP A 590 13.27 -5.71 36.14
C ASP A 590 12.19 -5.71 35.04
N ASN A 591 12.31 -4.77 34.08
CA ASN A 591 11.48 -4.82 32.88
C ASN A 591 12.11 -5.82 31.91
N GLN A 592 11.59 -7.04 31.88
CA GLN A 592 12.07 -8.05 30.94
C GLN A 592 11.90 -7.55 29.50
N GLY A 593 12.98 -7.63 28.72
CA GLY A 593 13.00 -7.26 27.31
C GLY A 593 13.02 -8.48 26.40
N VAL A 594 12.50 -8.31 25.19
CA VAL A 594 12.58 -9.29 24.11
C VAL A 594 13.12 -8.61 22.86
N VAL A 595 14.07 -9.26 22.18
CA VAL A 595 14.57 -8.80 20.88
C VAL A 595 13.67 -9.36 19.78
N LEU A 596 13.14 -8.49 18.92
CA LEU A 596 12.41 -8.90 17.72
C LEU A 596 13.45 -9.35 16.67
N ASN A 597 13.70 -10.65 16.53
CA ASN A 597 14.83 -11.07 15.69
C ASN A 597 14.54 -10.91 14.19
N GLY A 598 15.62 -10.75 13.41
CA GLY A 598 15.55 -10.51 11.97
C GLY A 598 15.19 -9.08 11.58
N LEU A 599 15.00 -8.19 12.55
CA LEU A 599 14.54 -6.83 12.33
C LEU A 599 15.58 -5.81 12.80
N ASN A 600 16.20 -5.13 11.85
CA ASN A 600 16.99 -3.93 12.13
C ASN A 600 16.06 -2.72 12.10
N VAL A 601 16.14 -1.86 13.10
CA VAL A 601 15.36 -0.63 13.20
C VAL A 601 16.29 0.53 13.52
N TYR A 602 16.08 1.64 12.83
CA TYR A 602 16.61 2.94 13.23
C TYR A 602 15.43 3.80 13.65
N GLU A 603 15.51 4.32 14.88
CA GLU A 603 14.57 5.21 15.54
C GLU A 603 13.08 4.81 15.44
N PRO A 604 12.69 3.67 16.02
CA PRO A 604 11.30 3.22 15.97
C PRO A 604 10.35 4.19 16.70
N ARG A 605 9.23 4.54 16.06
CA ARG A 605 8.20 5.46 16.59
C ARG A 605 6.81 4.86 16.50
N TRP A 606 6.09 4.89 17.63
CA TRP A 606 4.68 4.54 17.71
C TRP A 606 3.78 5.52 16.95
N SER A 607 2.75 4.99 16.30
CA SER A 607 1.70 5.79 15.69
C SER A 607 0.84 6.46 16.78
N PRO A 608 0.40 7.72 16.59
CA PRO A 608 -0.42 8.43 17.58
C PRO A 608 -1.86 7.93 17.66
N LEU A 609 -2.32 7.27 16.60
CA LEU A 609 -3.64 6.64 16.52
C LEU A 609 -3.48 5.21 15.97
N PRO A 610 -4.45 4.32 16.21
CA PRO A 610 -4.50 3.04 15.53
C PRO A 610 -4.57 3.24 14.01
N VAL A 611 -3.83 2.41 13.26
CA VAL A 611 -3.78 2.45 11.80
C VAL A 611 -4.51 1.24 11.25
N GLU A 612 -5.73 1.47 10.77
CA GLU A 612 -6.50 0.48 10.04
C GLU A 612 -6.18 0.58 8.55
N LEU A 613 -5.35 -0.34 8.06
CA LEU A 613 -5.12 -0.47 6.63
C LEU A 613 -6.36 -1.12 6.02
N ASN A 614 -7.20 -0.34 5.35
CA ASN A 614 -8.25 -0.89 4.50
C ASN A 614 -7.59 -1.67 3.37
N THR A 615 -7.51 -3.00 3.50
CA THR A 615 -7.03 -3.93 2.46
C THR A 615 -7.98 -4.00 1.25
N SER A 616 -8.84 -2.98 1.06
CA SER A 616 -9.84 -2.90 0.01
C SER A 616 -10.05 -1.47 -0.52
N SER A 617 -9.29 -0.46 -0.09
CA SER A 617 -9.40 0.91 -0.60
C SER A 617 -8.51 1.13 -1.82
N VAL A 618 -8.88 0.51 -2.95
CA VAL A 618 -8.78 1.30 -4.17
C VAL A 618 -9.57 2.57 -3.89
N GLN A 619 -8.95 3.75 -3.89
CA GLN A 619 -9.70 5.00 -3.93
C GLN A 619 -10.55 4.94 -5.20
N MET A 620 -11.79 4.49 -5.04
CA MET A 620 -12.73 4.33 -6.13
C MET A 620 -13.31 5.70 -6.42
N VAL A 621 -13.29 6.08 -7.69
CA VAL A 621 -13.92 7.29 -8.17
C VAL A 621 -15.15 6.92 -8.99
N ILE A 622 -16.29 7.48 -8.62
CA ILE A 622 -17.55 7.31 -9.36
C ILE A 622 -17.78 8.58 -10.18
N GLY A 623 -18.03 8.43 -11.47
CA GLY A 623 -18.38 9.56 -12.34
C GLY A 623 -17.20 10.35 -12.92
N ALA A 624 -15.94 9.99 -12.61
CA ALA A 624 -14.74 10.56 -13.22
C ALA A 624 -13.71 9.47 -13.58
N LYS A 625 -12.67 9.85 -14.36
CA LYS A 625 -11.62 8.92 -14.82
C LYS A 625 -10.54 8.65 -13.76
N SER A 626 -10.38 9.56 -12.80
CA SER A 626 -9.40 9.47 -11.71
C SER A 626 -9.80 10.38 -10.56
N VAL A 627 -9.20 10.19 -9.40
CA VAL A 627 -9.37 11.06 -8.22
C VAL A 627 -9.00 12.51 -8.54
N ASN A 628 -7.86 12.73 -9.22
CA ASN A 628 -7.41 14.07 -9.60
C ASN A 628 -8.37 14.74 -10.58
N ALA A 629 -8.89 13.99 -11.56
CA ALA A 629 -9.92 14.51 -12.46
C ALA A 629 -11.18 14.90 -11.68
N CYS A 630 -11.55 14.12 -10.66
CA CYS A 630 -12.71 14.45 -9.86
C CYS A 630 -12.53 15.72 -9.03
N ARG A 631 -11.39 15.90 -8.34
CA ARG A 631 -11.12 17.14 -7.58
C ARG A 631 -11.09 18.38 -8.46
N ALA A 632 -10.56 18.25 -9.68
CA ALA A 632 -10.53 19.34 -10.65
C ALA A 632 -11.86 19.52 -11.41
N ALA A 633 -12.90 18.72 -11.15
CA ALA A 633 -14.12 18.74 -11.94
C ALA A 633 -14.87 20.07 -11.84
N ALA A 634 -14.90 20.68 -10.65
CA ALA A 634 -15.56 21.98 -10.45
C ALA A 634 -14.88 23.10 -11.26
N ASP A 635 -13.55 23.16 -11.20
CA ASP A 635 -12.76 24.19 -11.90
C ASP A 635 -12.85 24.07 -13.43
N ASN A 636 -13.14 22.87 -13.93
CA ASN A 636 -13.23 22.55 -15.36
C ASN A 636 -14.67 22.50 -15.88
N ASP A 637 -15.67 22.88 -15.09
CA ASP A 637 -17.10 22.75 -15.42
C ASP A 637 -17.50 21.31 -15.84
N GLU A 638 -16.84 20.30 -15.26
CA GLU A 638 -17.13 18.88 -15.52
C GLU A 638 -18.24 18.34 -14.62
N GLN A 639 -18.81 17.19 -15.01
CA GLN A 639 -19.91 16.56 -14.29
C GLN A 639 -19.50 16.10 -12.89
N ALA A 640 -20.43 16.21 -11.94
CA ALA A 640 -20.20 15.83 -10.57
C ALA A 640 -19.84 14.35 -10.40
N CYS A 641 -18.87 14.10 -9.53
CA CYS A 641 -18.24 12.82 -9.26
C CYS A 641 -18.02 12.62 -7.75
N LEU A 642 -17.73 11.39 -7.34
CA LEU A 642 -17.54 11.00 -5.94
C LEU A 642 -16.21 10.27 -5.77
N ILE A 643 -15.41 10.69 -4.80
CA ILE A 643 -14.19 10.00 -4.36
C ILE A 643 -14.52 9.23 -3.08
N ILE A 644 -14.43 7.90 -3.12
CA ILE A 644 -14.79 7.04 -1.98
C ILE A 644 -13.60 6.92 -1.02
N ASN A 645 -13.81 7.34 0.22
CA ASN A 645 -12.84 7.31 1.32
C ASN A 645 -13.48 6.62 2.54
N GLY A 646 -13.41 5.28 2.56
CA GLY A 646 -13.99 4.46 3.63
C GLY A 646 -15.50 4.65 3.75
N GLU A 647 -15.95 5.15 4.90
CA GLU A 647 -17.37 5.45 5.20
C GLU A 647 -17.85 6.80 4.63
N SER A 648 -16.97 7.54 3.95
CA SER A 648 -17.29 8.86 3.38
C SER A 648 -17.08 8.90 1.88
N ALA A 649 -17.81 9.79 1.19
CA ALA A 649 -17.60 10.11 -0.21
C ALA A 649 -17.43 11.61 -0.39
N GLU A 650 -16.35 12.05 -1.03
CA GLU A 650 -16.10 13.46 -1.36
C GLU A 650 -16.71 13.79 -2.72
N MET A 651 -17.59 14.79 -2.79
CA MET A 651 -18.26 15.22 -4.02
C MET A 651 -17.63 16.49 -4.59
N ASN A 652 -17.35 16.47 -5.89
CA ASN A 652 -16.82 17.61 -6.64
C ASN A 652 -17.47 17.69 -8.03
N GLY A 653 -17.61 18.89 -8.60
CA GLY A 653 -18.08 19.13 -9.97
C GLY A 653 -19.52 19.65 -10.08
N VAL A 654 -19.93 19.95 -11.31
CA VAL A 654 -21.25 20.51 -11.64
C VAL A 654 -22.30 19.40 -11.72
N ILE A 655 -23.42 19.57 -11.05
CA ILE A 655 -24.49 18.57 -11.02
C ILE A 655 -25.21 18.54 -12.37
N GLY A 656 -24.93 17.50 -13.16
CA GLY A 656 -25.55 17.26 -14.47
C GLY A 656 -26.50 16.07 -14.47
N SER A 657 -26.98 15.70 -15.67
CA SER A 657 -27.98 14.62 -15.84
C SER A 657 -27.49 13.22 -15.45
N ASN A 658 -26.17 13.03 -15.24
CA ASN A 658 -25.59 11.76 -14.82
C ASN A 658 -25.69 11.52 -13.30
N ILE A 659 -26.02 12.55 -12.50
CA ILE A 659 -25.91 12.48 -11.04
C ILE A 659 -26.77 11.37 -10.42
N VAL A 660 -27.96 11.11 -10.97
CA VAL A 660 -28.84 10.03 -10.50
C VAL A 660 -28.15 8.67 -10.65
N LYS A 661 -27.40 8.46 -11.74
CA LYS A 661 -26.61 7.24 -11.95
C LYS A 661 -25.46 7.17 -10.95
N THR A 662 -24.73 8.27 -10.77
CA THR A 662 -23.60 8.38 -9.83
C THR A 662 -24.04 8.04 -8.40
N VAL A 663 -25.18 8.56 -7.94
CA VAL A 663 -25.74 8.26 -6.62
C VAL A 663 -26.24 6.83 -6.50
N ASN A 664 -26.95 6.30 -7.49
CA ASN A 664 -27.37 4.89 -7.46
C ASN A 664 -26.17 3.95 -7.40
N GLN A 665 -25.10 4.25 -8.15
CA GLN A 665 -23.85 3.50 -8.10
C GLN A 665 -23.21 3.57 -6.71
N LEU A 666 -23.13 4.76 -6.10
CA LEU A 666 -22.67 4.91 -4.71
C LEU A 666 -23.44 3.98 -3.76
N LEU A 667 -24.77 4.05 -3.80
CA LEU A 667 -25.63 3.29 -2.90
C LEU A 667 -25.55 1.78 -3.12
N SER A 668 -25.33 1.32 -4.36
CA SER A 668 -25.27 -0.10 -4.68
C SER A 668 -23.89 -0.71 -4.46
N GLU A 669 -22.83 0.00 -4.82
CA GLU A 669 -21.45 -0.52 -4.84
C GLU A 669 -20.69 -0.17 -3.56
N HIS A 670 -21.14 0.84 -2.80
CA HIS A 670 -20.46 1.31 -1.59
C HIS A 670 -21.42 1.47 -0.40
N PRO A 671 -22.07 0.38 0.05
CA PRO A 671 -23.06 0.43 1.14
C PRO A 671 -22.46 0.85 2.50
N GLN A 672 -21.15 0.85 2.65
CA GLN A 672 -20.44 1.36 3.84
C GLN A 672 -20.43 2.88 3.93
N VAL A 673 -20.62 3.59 2.81
CA VAL A 673 -20.64 5.05 2.82
C VAL A 673 -21.88 5.54 3.55
N ASN A 674 -21.67 6.27 4.63
CA ASN A 674 -22.73 6.87 5.44
C ASN A 674 -22.73 8.41 5.39
N THR A 675 -21.68 9.02 4.83
CA THR A 675 -21.50 10.48 4.77
C THR A 675 -21.03 10.94 3.39
N ILE A 676 -21.69 11.95 2.81
CA ILE A 676 -21.22 12.65 1.61
C ILE A 676 -20.69 14.03 2.01
N ILE A 677 -19.41 14.27 1.74
CA ILE A 677 -18.74 15.53 1.98
C ILE A 677 -18.79 16.33 0.67
N LEU A 678 -19.57 17.41 0.62
CA LEU A 678 -19.60 18.27 -0.56
C LEU A 678 -18.43 19.23 -0.47
N ASN A 679 -17.44 19.07 -1.36
CA ASN A 679 -16.23 19.88 -1.35
C ASN A 679 -16.40 21.09 -2.29
N GLN A 680 -16.23 20.90 -3.61
CA GLN A 680 -16.43 21.96 -4.61
C GLN A 680 -17.63 21.61 -5.50
N VAL A 681 -18.81 22.19 -5.23
CA VAL A 681 -20.06 21.89 -5.96
C VAL A 681 -20.73 23.19 -6.40
N PRO A 682 -20.34 23.75 -7.57
CA PRO A 682 -20.79 25.07 -8.00
C PRO A 682 -22.30 25.21 -8.22
N GLY A 683 -23.00 24.11 -8.45
CA GLY A 683 -24.45 24.10 -8.66
C GLY A 683 -24.92 23.00 -9.59
N SER A 684 -26.15 23.13 -10.07
CA SER A 684 -26.79 22.22 -11.01
C SER A 684 -27.01 22.87 -12.38
N MET A 685 -26.75 22.08 -13.43
CA MET A 685 -27.21 22.36 -14.79
C MET A 685 -28.52 21.62 -15.13
N ASP A 686 -28.85 20.56 -14.39
CA ASP A 686 -30.07 19.76 -14.54
C ASP A 686 -30.76 19.61 -13.18
N ASP A 687 -31.70 20.50 -12.90
CA ASP A 687 -32.40 20.56 -11.62
C ASP A 687 -33.31 19.36 -11.39
N ILE A 688 -33.84 18.74 -12.44
CA ILE A 688 -34.69 17.54 -12.29
C ILE A 688 -33.84 16.39 -11.76
N SER A 689 -32.71 16.13 -12.41
CA SER A 689 -31.77 15.10 -11.98
C SER A 689 -31.18 15.39 -10.59
N ASN A 690 -30.91 16.67 -10.29
CA ASN A 690 -30.44 17.10 -8.97
C ASN A 690 -31.44 16.73 -7.86
N LEU A 691 -32.70 17.16 -7.99
CA LEU A 691 -33.73 16.90 -6.97
C LEU A 691 -34.05 15.40 -6.86
N GLU A 692 -33.98 14.64 -7.96
CA GLU A 692 -34.15 13.18 -7.92
C GLU A 692 -33.02 12.49 -7.15
N ALA A 693 -31.76 12.83 -7.45
CA ALA A 693 -30.61 12.29 -6.75
C ALA A 693 -30.61 12.69 -5.26
N ALA A 694 -30.93 13.94 -4.96
CA ALA A 694 -31.05 14.42 -3.59
C ALA A 694 -32.13 13.65 -2.79
N ARG A 695 -33.27 13.29 -3.39
CA ARG A 695 -34.26 12.42 -2.73
C ARG A 695 -33.68 11.03 -2.40
N LEU A 696 -32.90 10.45 -3.31
CA LEU A 696 -32.25 9.15 -3.07
C LEU A 696 -31.29 9.20 -1.87
N ILE A 697 -30.54 10.30 -1.71
CA ILE A 697 -29.65 10.51 -0.56
C ILE A 697 -30.44 10.53 0.76
N TYR A 698 -31.53 11.31 0.79
CA TYR A 698 -32.39 11.40 1.98
C TYR A 698 -33.05 10.06 2.33
N ASP A 699 -33.63 9.40 1.33
CA ASP A 699 -34.33 8.11 1.49
C ASP A 699 -33.39 6.99 1.93
N SER A 700 -32.10 7.10 1.60
CA SER A 700 -31.04 6.17 2.01
C SER A 700 -30.45 6.47 3.40
N GLY A 701 -30.86 7.56 4.05
CA GLY A 701 -30.43 7.90 5.40
C GLY A 701 -29.00 8.43 5.52
N LEU A 702 -28.42 8.95 4.43
CA LEU A 702 -27.05 9.44 4.41
C LEU A 702 -26.89 10.80 5.12
N THR A 703 -25.73 11.01 5.72
CA THR A 703 -25.29 12.32 6.26
C THR A 703 -24.67 13.15 5.15
N THR A 704 -24.86 14.47 5.18
CA THR A 704 -24.11 15.40 4.33
C THR A 704 -23.26 16.32 5.19
N ALA A 705 -22.07 16.67 4.70
CA ALA A 705 -21.11 17.47 5.45
C ALA A 705 -20.36 18.47 4.56
N LEU A 706 -19.98 19.60 5.16
CA LEU A 706 -19.13 20.63 4.57
C LEU A 706 -17.90 20.86 5.44
N ARG A 707 -16.73 20.92 4.82
CA ARG A 707 -15.45 21.27 5.44
C ARG A 707 -15.23 22.78 5.38
N SER A 708 -14.23 23.27 6.11
CA SER A 708 -13.91 24.71 6.19
C SER A 708 -13.57 25.34 4.83
N ASN A 709 -13.13 24.53 3.86
CA ASN A 709 -12.82 24.95 2.50
C ASN A 709 -13.91 24.59 1.47
N SER A 710 -15.04 24.02 1.90
CA SER A 710 -16.14 23.68 1.00
C SER A 710 -16.75 24.94 0.40
N ASP A 711 -16.97 24.93 -0.92
CA ASP A 711 -17.69 25.97 -1.66
C ASP A 711 -18.80 25.31 -2.47
N ILE A 712 -20.04 25.49 -2.02
CA ILE A 712 -21.21 24.97 -2.71
C ILE A 712 -22.18 26.10 -3.02
N ALA A 713 -22.86 26.01 -4.15
CA ALA A 713 -23.90 26.96 -4.49
C ALA A 713 -25.08 26.29 -5.22
N SER A 714 -26.20 27.00 -5.31
CA SER A 714 -27.35 26.62 -6.13
C SER A 714 -27.86 25.20 -5.80
N GLY A 715 -28.04 24.33 -6.79
CA GLY A 715 -28.40 22.92 -6.59
C GLY A 715 -27.45 22.12 -5.69
N GLY A 716 -26.21 22.55 -5.47
CA GLY A 716 -25.32 21.98 -4.45
C GLY A 716 -25.85 22.18 -3.03
N VAL A 717 -26.53 23.31 -2.75
CA VAL A 717 -27.21 23.56 -1.47
C VAL A 717 -28.42 22.64 -1.31
N ASP A 718 -29.19 22.40 -2.38
CA ASP A 718 -30.29 21.43 -2.36
C ASP A 718 -29.78 20.02 -2.04
N PHE A 719 -28.67 19.63 -2.66
CA PHE A 719 -28.04 18.33 -2.44
C PHE A 719 -27.51 18.20 -1.01
N PHE A 720 -26.88 19.26 -0.47
CA PHE A 720 -26.47 19.29 0.94
C PHE A 720 -27.66 19.14 1.89
N LEU A 721 -28.79 19.79 1.61
CA LEU A 721 -29.96 19.73 2.48
C LEU A 721 -30.59 18.33 2.55
N ALA A 722 -30.31 17.45 1.59
CA ALA A 722 -30.81 16.08 1.57
C ALA A 722 -30.21 15.15 2.63
N GLY A 723 -29.15 15.55 3.34
CA GLY A 723 -28.64 14.77 4.45
C GLY A 723 -29.66 14.66 5.59
N VAL A 724 -29.87 13.46 6.14
CA VAL A 724 -30.72 13.30 7.33
C VAL A 724 -30.08 13.90 8.58
N LYS A 725 -28.74 13.96 8.58
CA LYS A 725 -27.88 14.76 9.45
C LYS A 725 -27.01 15.65 8.58
N ARG A 726 -26.73 16.87 9.05
CA ARG A 726 -26.04 17.89 8.26
C ARG A 726 -24.99 18.58 9.08
N GLN A 727 -23.75 18.54 8.62
CA GLN A 727 -22.59 19.12 9.31
C GLN A 727 -22.03 20.28 8.50
N VAL A 728 -21.75 21.41 9.17
CA VAL A 728 -21.15 22.59 8.54
C VAL A 728 -19.97 23.03 9.41
N ALA A 729 -18.76 22.90 8.89
CA ALA A 729 -17.56 23.43 9.54
C ALA A 729 -17.47 24.95 9.39
N ALA A 730 -16.82 25.61 10.36
CA ALA A 730 -16.53 27.04 10.26
C ALA A 730 -15.66 27.33 9.03
N GLY A 731 -16.05 28.30 8.21
CA GLY A 731 -15.38 28.66 6.96
C GLY A 731 -16.08 28.14 5.69
N ALA A 732 -16.93 27.12 5.80
CA ALA A 732 -17.69 26.59 4.67
C ALA A 732 -18.59 27.66 4.03
N LYS A 733 -18.65 27.69 2.69
CA LYS A 733 -19.46 28.62 1.93
C LYS A 733 -20.67 27.92 1.31
N LEU A 734 -21.86 28.46 1.56
CA LEU A 734 -23.12 27.99 0.98
C LEU A 734 -23.80 29.17 0.26
N GLY A 735 -23.81 29.12 -1.07
CA GLY A 735 -24.37 30.15 -1.94
C GLY A 735 -25.79 29.82 -2.40
N VAL A 736 -26.74 30.73 -2.20
CA VAL A 736 -28.10 30.61 -2.72
C VAL A 736 -28.38 31.72 -3.73
N HIS A 737 -29.14 31.39 -4.78
CA HIS A 737 -29.60 32.34 -5.79
C HIS A 737 -30.80 31.78 -6.56
N ALA A 738 -31.48 32.62 -7.34
CA ALA A 738 -32.54 32.20 -8.23
C ALA A 738 -32.03 31.37 -9.41
N TRP A 739 -32.78 30.37 -9.86
CA TRP A 739 -32.54 29.78 -11.19
C TRP A 739 -33.06 30.72 -12.30
N GLY A 740 -32.52 30.56 -13.51
CA GLY A 740 -32.87 31.35 -14.67
C GLY A 740 -33.82 30.61 -15.61
N TYR A 741 -34.73 31.33 -16.26
CA TYR A 741 -35.58 30.79 -17.34
C TYR A 741 -35.62 31.74 -18.54
N GLN A 742 -35.90 31.21 -19.74
CA GLN A 742 -36.17 32.05 -20.90
C GLN A 742 -37.67 32.34 -21.00
N ASP A 743 -38.03 33.62 -21.10
CA ASP A 743 -39.40 34.02 -21.38
C ASP A 743 -39.82 33.72 -22.83
N SER A 744 -41.08 33.99 -23.18
CA SER A 744 -41.60 33.76 -24.54
C SER A 744 -40.92 34.60 -25.63
N GLU A 745 -40.14 35.60 -25.24
CA GLU A 745 -39.37 36.48 -26.14
C GLU A 745 -37.89 36.06 -26.21
N GLY A 746 -37.48 35.02 -25.47
CA GLY A 746 -36.12 34.50 -25.41
C GLY A 746 -35.20 35.27 -24.47
N ASN A 747 -35.73 36.17 -23.62
CA ASN A 747 -34.92 36.87 -22.62
C ASN A 747 -34.76 35.98 -21.38
N TYR A 748 -33.55 35.93 -20.83
CA TYR A 748 -33.30 35.27 -19.55
C TYR A 748 -33.86 36.11 -18.40
N LYS A 749 -34.62 35.47 -17.52
CA LYS A 749 -35.34 36.03 -16.38
C LYS A 749 -35.05 35.23 -15.12
N SER A 750 -35.09 35.90 -13.97
CA SER A 750 -34.92 35.25 -12.67
C SER A 750 -36.22 34.57 -12.23
N ALA A 751 -36.12 33.40 -11.60
CA ALA A 751 -37.26 32.73 -10.97
C ALA A 751 -38.04 33.62 -9.99
N SER A 752 -37.38 34.59 -9.36
CA SER A 752 -38.03 35.56 -8.46
C SER A 752 -39.07 36.47 -9.16
N GLU A 753 -38.99 36.60 -10.49
CA GLU A 753 -39.94 37.37 -11.30
C GLU A 753 -41.23 36.60 -11.61
N LEU A 754 -41.24 35.27 -11.42
CA LEU A 754 -42.43 34.45 -11.61
C LEU A 754 -43.46 34.72 -10.48
N PRO A 755 -44.77 34.65 -10.77
CA PRO A 755 -45.77 34.67 -9.72
C PRO A 755 -45.49 33.57 -8.69
N ARG A 756 -45.58 33.86 -7.38
CA ARG A 756 -45.30 32.86 -6.33
C ARG A 756 -46.16 31.59 -6.39
N ASN A 757 -47.27 31.59 -7.14
CA ASN A 757 -48.10 30.42 -7.41
C ASN A 757 -47.82 29.74 -8.75
N HIS A 758 -46.71 30.08 -9.43
CA HIS A 758 -46.28 29.47 -10.68
C HIS A 758 -45.90 28.00 -10.42
N PRO A 759 -46.35 27.05 -11.27
CA PRO A 759 -46.16 25.62 -11.02
C PRO A 759 -44.68 25.18 -10.99
N GLU A 760 -43.77 25.93 -11.61
CA GLU A 760 -42.32 25.60 -11.60
C GLU A 760 -41.68 25.72 -10.22
N HIS A 761 -42.28 26.48 -9.30
CA HIS A 761 -41.83 26.53 -7.91
C HIS A 761 -42.16 25.24 -7.15
N GLU A 762 -43.19 24.51 -7.57
CA GLU A 762 -43.74 23.40 -6.80
C GLU A 762 -42.75 22.24 -6.68
N MET A 763 -41.92 21.97 -7.71
CA MET A 763 -40.97 20.84 -7.65
C MET A 763 -39.93 20.98 -6.53
N TYR A 764 -39.43 22.20 -6.30
CA TYR A 764 -38.47 22.49 -5.23
C TYR A 764 -39.16 22.50 -3.86
N ILE A 765 -40.35 23.09 -3.77
CA ILE A 765 -41.13 23.10 -2.54
C ILE A 765 -41.49 21.66 -2.12
N GLU A 766 -41.89 20.81 -3.06
CA GLU A 766 -42.15 19.38 -2.83
C GLU A 766 -40.89 18.61 -2.46
N PHE A 767 -39.73 18.98 -3.00
CA PHE A 767 -38.45 18.43 -2.54
C PHE A 767 -38.15 18.79 -1.09
N TYR A 768 -38.25 20.07 -0.70
CA TYR A 768 -38.02 20.48 0.68
C TYR A 768 -39.04 19.88 1.67
N LYS A 769 -40.28 19.64 1.23
CA LYS A 769 -41.26 18.84 2.00
C LYS A 769 -40.79 17.40 2.17
N HIS A 770 -40.29 16.77 1.11
CA HIS A 770 -39.81 15.37 1.12
C HIS A 770 -38.68 15.17 2.14
N ILE A 771 -37.71 16.08 2.18
CA ILE A 771 -36.57 16.01 3.11
C ILE A 771 -36.90 16.51 4.54
N ASN A 772 -38.19 16.71 4.84
CA ASN A 772 -38.69 17.23 6.12
C ASN A 772 -38.08 18.57 6.54
N HIS A 773 -37.89 19.50 5.60
CA HIS A 773 -37.52 20.88 5.93
C HIS A 773 -38.63 21.55 6.76
N THR A 774 -38.25 22.36 7.75
CA THR A 774 -39.21 22.94 8.73
C THR A 774 -40.15 23.98 8.12
N THR A 775 -39.66 24.72 7.12
CA THR A 775 -40.38 25.79 6.41
C THR A 775 -40.11 25.70 4.90
N PRO A 776 -40.61 24.67 4.20
CA PRO A 776 -40.24 24.34 2.82
C PRO A 776 -40.45 25.48 1.83
N SER A 777 -41.61 26.13 1.89
CA SER A 777 -41.97 27.21 0.95
C SER A 777 -41.23 28.50 1.28
N GLU A 778 -41.12 28.88 2.56
CA GLU A 778 -40.41 30.08 2.96
C GLU A 778 -38.92 30.00 2.65
N PHE A 779 -38.31 28.83 2.84
CA PHE A 779 -36.90 28.61 2.50
C PHE A 779 -36.67 28.72 1.00
N TYR A 780 -37.47 28.02 0.19
CA TYR A 780 -37.37 28.12 -1.27
C TYR A 780 -37.49 29.56 -1.78
N PHE A 781 -38.46 30.32 -1.27
CA PHE A 781 -38.60 31.70 -1.71
C PHE A 781 -37.44 32.58 -1.23
N TYR A 782 -36.89 32.30 -0.04
CA TYR A 782 -35.67 32.97 0.40
C TYR A 782 -34.50 32.70 -0.56
N THR A 783 -34.29 31.46 -1.02
CA THR A 783 -33.16 31.16 -1.90
C THR A 783 -33.25 31.92 -3.22
N ILE A 784 -34.43 32.01 -3.83
CA ILE A 784 -34.60 32.74 -5.10
C ILE A 784 -34.72 34.26 -4.93
N ASP A 785 -35.10 34.76 -3.75
CA ASP A 785 -35.16 36.20 -3.46
C ASP A 785 -33.78 36.77 -3.05
N ALA A 786 -32.83 35.91 -2.64
CA ALA A 786 -31.54 36.33 -2.09
C ALA A 786 -30.59 36.93 -3.13
N ALA A 787 -30.55 36.36 -4.33
CA ALA A 787 -29.75 36.85 -5.45
C ALA A 787 -30.38 36.44 -6.81
N PRO A 788 -30.18 37.23 -7.89
CA PRO A 788 -30.56 36.83 -9.25
C PRO A 788 -29.71 35.66 -9.75
N PHE A 789 -30.06 35.08 -10.90
CA PHE A 789 -29.41 33.86 -11.41
C PHE A 789 -27.95 34.03 -11.86
N ASP A 790 -27.49 35.27 -11.98
CA ASP A 790 -26.15 35.67 -12.40
C ASP A 790 -25.30 36.23 -11.23
N ASP A 791 -25.77 36.07 -9.99
CA ASP A 791 -25.06 36.45 -8.76
C ASP A 791 -25.24 35.36 -7.68
N ILE A 792 -24.45 35.39 -6.61
CA ILE A 792 -24.50 34.41 -5.52
C ILE A 792 -24.57 35.12 -4.17
N HIS A 793 -25.63 34.86 -3.39
CA HIS A 793 -25.69 35.25 -1.99
C HIS A 793 -25.14 34.12 -1.11
N TYR A 794 -23.92 34.30 -0.61
CA TYR A 794 -23.36 33.40 0.40
C TYR A 794 -24.00 33.65 1.76
N MET A 795 -24.61 32.61 2.32
CA MET A 795 -25.37 32.69 3.55
C MET A 795 -24.47 33.07 4.74
N THR A 796 -24.94 34.01 5.55
CA THR A 796 -24.30 34.37 6.83
C THR A 796 -24.57 33.32 7.90
N GLU A 797 -23.76 33.30 8.97
CA GLU A 797 -23.96 32.38 10.10
C GLU A 797 -25.37 32.49 10.72
N ASP A 798 -25.91 33.70 10.82
CA ASP A 798 -27.27 33.95 11.29
C ASP A 798 -28.32 33.32 10.36
N GLU A 799 -28.10 33.35 9.04
CA GLU A 799 -28.99 32.72 8.05
C GLU A 799 -28.87 31.20 8.07
N LEU A 800 -27.66 30.65 8.23
CA LEU A 800 -27.46 29.21 8.39
C LEU A 800 -28.22 28.69 9.62
N ASN A 801 -28.16 29.43 10.73
CA ASN A 801 -28.91 29.12 11.95
C ASN A 801 -30.42 29.27 11.76
N LYS A 802 -30.87 30.38 11.15
CA LYS A 802 -32.29 30.65 10.90
C LYS A 802 -32.96 29.53 10.10
N TRP A 803 -32.27 28.99 9.10
CA TRP A 803 -32.79 27.96 8.21
C TRP A 803 -32.43 26.52 8.63
N ASN A 804 -31.80 26.35 9.81
CA ASN A 804 -31.36 25.05 10.32
C ASN A 804 -30.48 24.28 9.33
N MET A 805 -29.53 24.95 8.67
CA MET A 805 -28.71 24.33 7.64
C MET A 805 -27.87 23.16 8.20
N ALA A 806 -27.41 23.25 9.45
CA ALA A 806 -26.84 22.13 10.20
C ALA A 806 -27.90 21.43 11.08
N ARG A 807 -27.81 20.11 11.22
CA ARG A 807 -28.75 19.30 12.01
C ARG A 807 -28.13 18.05 12.60
#